data_AF-A0A4S3JGA3-F1
#
_entry.id   AF-A0A4S3JGA3-F1
#
_cell.length_a   1.000
_cell.length_b   1.000
_cell.length_c   1.000
_cell.angle_alpha   90.00
_cell.angle_beta   90.00
_cell.angle_gamma   90.00
#
_symmetry.space_group_name_H-M   'P 1'
#
loop_
_entity.id
_entity.type
_entity.pdbx_description
1 polymer ?
#
loop_
_entity_poly.entity_id
_entity_poly.type
_entity_poly.pdbx_seq_one_letter_code
_entity_poly.pdbx_strand_id
1 'polypeptide(L)'
;MCSAPVVCSLSASSMMVASRHLVLVTGAATATSGIGFELVAQLMAKASYHVLLGARSHEKGHAAVQALRSRGLPGSVEMLHIDVTDDSVIESAVRSVEQSFGYLDVLVNNAAVSAMTLPRLRDQMRDAFDTNATGPAVVTSVFAPLLQRSTAASRRIINITSGAGSIARRLDPSSPIYKVQQVQYRASKAALHMVTACQVAEYEPQGIKVFLYDPGFTQSNLGPHNTAANGARTAEDSVRPLMAVLEGERDHESGQILHNTELSNPRLPTGARTPKPTMFISSLLPGLLAVATIVSATPANNQRVHYVIIGAGPAGYVTAEKLTQNPRVMVTLLEAGPDGSTDPLITTPAKFFDTQEYMWPYNTQPEPNLGGLTPNLWQGRMLGGGSGVNGMLYCRGSASVFDEWAEISGNKGLAWRSLLEDFKKTAHYRSDPTDSDYAQVVDQQAFGDGPLEITRARKLVSFDEPFANALKNTLHLDEIDMISGTGIGVSLGLETIRASNRTRSYAVNAYGDRMAGRPNFRLIHDAWVQHIGFHRQTAQNVVYTNRRNQTLTIQADEVIVAAGAINSPQLLMLSGIGPKEKLAALKIPLVADIPEVGGNLYDHHYSVMQFQAAASVETAWQWSENATGAAIAQAQYTRHGGGPLGRNNGDVYGALRLPDAVFEAVNSSHYLQLPRDRPHVIYEYASTPFLPSSPNVSIMAAFVAVVQPEATGYVTLNTSDYRDAPLIRSNYYGSAGDKAAIQYGYKQLREIMHSDALSPFLGEELFPGKNVTLDLDIWAAIQQGAQSFHHALGTVALGTVLDRDWRVKGLKGIRVVGSAAMPRPPTCMTQAPSYAVAHRAALDIIRADSLAHR
;
A
#
# COMPACT_ATOMS: atom_id res chain seq x y z
N MET A 1 42.49 21.37 25.49
CA MET A 1 43.22 21.83 24.29
C MET A 1 42.65 21.08 23.09
N CYS A 2 42.12 21.83 22.13
CA CYS A 2 41.37 21.34 20.98
C CYS A 2 42.21 20.54 19.99
N SER A 3 41.59 19.57 19.30
CA SER A 3 42.03 19.11 17.98
C SER A 3 40.80 18.66 17.19
N ALA A 4 40.58 19.32 16.05
CA ALA A 4 39.42 19.23 15.17
C ALA A 4 39.41 17.96 14.29
N PRO A 5 38.25 17.55 13.71
CA PRO A 5 38.16 16.38 12.84
C PRO A 5 38.50 16.71 11.38
N VAL A 6 39.10 15.72 10.72
CA VAL A 6 39.52 15.71 9.32
C VAL A 6 38.29 15.71 8.40
N VAL A 7 38.20 16.70 7.51
CA VAL A 7 37.29 16.73 6.36
C VAL A 7 37.85 15.78 5.31
N CYS A 8 37.11 14.71 5.00
CA CYS A 8 37.46 13.78 3.94
C CYS A 8 37.12 14.39 2.57
N SER A 9 38.10 14.36 1.67
CA SER A 9 38.11 14.97 0.34
C SER A 9 37.15 14.29 -0.66
N LEU A 10 36.39 15.10 -1.41
CA LEU A 10 35.72 14.71 -2.66
C LEU A 10 36.78 14.30 -3.71
N SER A 11 36.53 13.22 -4.44
CA SER A 11 37.49 12.66 -5.41
C SER A 11 37.58 13.51 -6.68
N ALA A 12 38.77 13.51 -7.29
CA ALA A 12 39.13 14.28 -8.49
C ALA A 12 38.29 13.97 -9.75
N SER A 13 37.45 12.92 -9.74
CA SER A 13 36.56 12.59 -10.85
C SER A 13 35.36 13.55 -10.98
N SER A 14 34.89 14.18 -9.89
CA SER A 14 33.73 15.09 -9.98
C SER A 14 34.07 16.45 -10.59
N MET A 15 35.33 16.91 -10.46
CA MET A 15 35.76 18.21 -11.00
C MET A 15 35.93 18.22 -12.53
N MET A 16 36.08 17.07 -13.20
CA MET A 16 36.21 16.99 -14.67
C MET A 16 34.86 16.97 -15.44
N VAL A 17 33.72 16.81 -14.76
CA VAL A 17 32.40 16.74 -15.41
C VAL A 17 31.74 18.12 -15.60
N ALA A 18 32.16 19.13 -14.82
CA ALA A 18 31.53 20.45 -14.76
C ALA A 18 31.57 21.30 -16.06
N SER A 19 32.16 20.80 -17.15
CA SER A 19 32.19 21.46 -18.46
C SER A 19 31.47 20.69 -19.59
N ARG A 20 30.81 19.56 -19.29
CA ARG A 20 30.12 18.73 -20.30
C ARG A 20 28.59 18.90 -20.21
N HIS A 21 27.94 18.79 -21.36
CA HIS A 21 26.48 18.74 -21.49
C HIS A 21 25.94 17.43 -20.89
N LEU A 22 25.08 17.55 -19.89
CA LEU A 22 24.52 16.43 -19.13
C LEU A 22 23.19 15.97 -19.74
N VAL A 23 23.16 14.75 -20.26
CA VAL A 23 22.00 14.18 -20.97
C VAL A 23 21.52 12.92 -20.28
N LEU A 24 20.24 12.85 -19.93
CA LEU A 24 19.59 11.62 -19.46
C LEU A 24 18.82 10.98 -20.62
N VAL A 25 19.11 9.71 -20.91
CA VAL A 25 18.35 8.91 -21.88
C VAL A 25 17.70 7.72 -21.18
N THR A 26 16.37 7.71 -21.06
CA THR A 26 15.64 6.60 -20.43
C THR A 26 15.49 5.39 -21.37
N GLY A 27 15.49 4.18 -20.83
CA GLY A 27 15.23 2.96 -21.62
C GLY A 27 16.35 2.58 -22.60
N ALA A 28 17.62 2.79 -22.24
CA ALA A 28 18.78 2.54 -23.11
C ALA A 28 19.57 1.24 -22.74
N ALA A 29 18.91 0.30 -22.07
CA ALA A 29 19.56 -0.85 -21.41
C ALA A 29 19.95 -2.05 -22.33
N THR A 30 19.82 -1.93 -23.64
CA THR A 30 20.13 -3.03 -24.57
C THR A 30 21.59 -2.93 -25.02
N ALA A 31 22.45 -3.87 -24.61
CA ALA A 31 23.90 -3.78 -24.78
C ALA A 31 24.43 -3.78 -26.23
N THR A 32 23.58 -4.02 -27.23
CA THR A 32 24.01 -4.20 -28.63
C THR A 32 23.08 -3.58 -29.69
N SER A 33 21.90 -3.08 -29.35
CA SER A 33 20.91 -2.63 -30.34
C SER A 33 19.89 -1.64 -29.77
N GLY A 34 19.13 -0.94 -30.62
CA GLY A 34 18.03 -0.06 -30.24
C GLY A 34 18.36 1.44 -30.20
N ILE A 35 17.32 2.27 -30.30
CA ILE A 35 17.43 3.73 -30.45
C ILE A 35 18.15 4.38 -29.26
N GLY A 36 17.79 3.99 -28.03
CA GLY A 36 18.42 4.53 -26.83
C GLY A 36 19.91 4.26 -26.77
N PHE A 37 20.34 3.01 -27.01
CA PHE A 37 21.76 2.64 -26.99
C PHE A 37 22.56 3.36 -28.09
N GLU A 38 22.01 3.42 -29.31
CA GLU A 38 22.66 4.11 -30.43
C GLU A 38 22.74 5.62 -30.20
N LEU A 39 21.71 6.23 -29.62
CA LEU A 39 21.73 7.64 -29.23
C LEU A 39 22.85 7.93 -28.21
N VAL A 40 23.01 7.07 -27.20
CA VAL A 40 24.12 7.22 -26.25
C VAL A 40 25.47 7.10 -26.98
N ALA A 41 25.62 6.17 -27.92
CA ALA A 41 26.85 6.03 -28.71
C ALA A 41 27.17 7.29 -29.54
N GLN A 42 26.19 7.88 -30.23
CA GLN A 42 26.40 9.10 -31.02
C GLN A 42 26.67 10.33 -30.15
N LEU A 43 26.03 10.45 -28.98
CA LEU A 43 26.36 11.48 -28.00
C LEU A 43 27.79 11.31 -27.47
N MET A 44 28.19 10.08 -27.14
CA MET A 44 29.55 9.78 -26.69
C MET A 44 30.61 10.00 -27.76
N ALA A 45 30.27 9.99 -29.06
CA ALA A 45 31.21 10.32 -30.12
C ALA A 45 31.73 11.78 -30.04
N LYS A 46 31.08 12.63 -29.23
CA LYS A 46 31.52 14.00 -28.96
C LYS A 46 32.00 14.15 -27.51
N ALA A 47 33.19 14.73 -27.34
CA ALA A 47 33.80 14.93 -26.01
C ALA A 47 32.94 15.81 -25.06
N SER A 48 32.07 16.63 -25.63
CA SER A 48 31.23 17.61 -24.93
C SER A 48 30.08 16.99 -24.13
N TYR A 49 29.79 15.68 -24.27
CA TYR A 49 28.66 15.06 -23.57
C TYR A 49 29.09 14.17 -22.39
N HIS A 50 28.30 14.25 -21.32
CA HIS A 50 28.20 13.26 -20.26
C HIS A 50 26.78 12.69 -20.28
N VAL A 51 26.66 11.38 -20.45
CA VAL A 51 25.36 10.72 -20.65
C VAL A 51 25.02 9.82 -19.47
N LEU A 52 23.85 10.07 -18.87
CA LEU A 52 23.22 9.18 -17.91
C LEU A 52 22.35 8.18 -18.69
N LEU A 53 22.82 6.93 -18.73
CA LEU A 53 22.10 5.82 -19.36
C LEU A 53 21.08 5.27 -18.37
N GLY A 54 19.81 5.62 -18.58
CA GLY A 54 18.69 5.19 -17.76
C GLY A 54 18.27 3.75 -18.04
N ALA A 55 18.31 2.89 -17.02
CA ALA A 55 17.94 1.49 -17.15
C ALA A 55 17.22 0.95 -15.90
N ARG A 56 16.15 0.16 -16.12
CA ARG A 56 15.42 -0.56 -15.07
C ARG A 56 16.20 -1.74 -14.49
N SER A 57 17.00 -2.43 -15.32
CA SER A 57 17.80 -3.57 -14.87
C SER A 57 19.24 -3.14 -14.65
N HIS A 58 19.74 -3.31 -13.43
CA HIS A 58 21.14 -3.05 -13.08
C HIS A 58 22.10 -3.82 -13.99
N GLU A 59 21.89 -5.12 -14.15
CA GLU A 59 22.75 -5.99 -14.97
C GLU A 59 22.80 -5.51 -16.43
N LYS A 60 21.64 -5.33 -17.07
CA LYS A 60 21.57 -4.93 -18.47
C LYS A 60 22.11 -3.52 -18.70
N GLY A 61 21.84 -2.60 -17.77
CA GLY A 61 22.37 -1.23 -17.81
C GLY A 61 23.89 -1.18 -17.69
N HIS A 62 24.48 -1.93 -16.75
CA HIS A 62 25.95 -2.01 -16.61
C HIS A 62 26.60 -2.65 -17.84
N ALA A 63 26.01 -3.71 -18.39
CA ALA A 63 26.49 -4.34 -19.62
C ALA A 63 26.47 -3.36 -20.81
N ALA A 64 25.41 -2.56 -20.95
CA ALA A 64 25.32 -1.53 -21.99
C ALA A 64 26.39 -0.43 -21.80
N VAL A 65 26.58 0.06 -20.58
CA VAL A 65 27.63 1.03 -20.25
C VAL A 65 29.02 0.48 -20.57
N GLN A 66 29.30 -0.78 -20.23
CA GLN A 66 30.58 -1.43 -20.55
C GLN A 66 30.79 -1.55 -22.06
N ALA A 67 29.78 -1.98 -22.81
CA ALA A 67 29.84 -2.10 -24.27
C ALA A 67 30.03 -0.73 -24.97
N LEU A 68 29.50 0.36 -24.42
CA LEU A 68 29.72 1.71 -24.91
C LEU A 68 31.14 2.22 -24.58
N ARG A 69 31.61 1.99 -23.35
CA ARG A 69 32.96 2.37 -22.92
C ARG A 69 34.04 1.64 -23.70
N SER A 70 33.83 0.37 -24.07
CA SER A 70 34.78 -0.41 -24.86
C SER A 70 34.98 0.13 -26.29
N ARG A 71 34.10 1.01 -26.78
CA ARG A 71 34.24 1.68 -28.09
C ARG A 71 35.28 2.81 -28.08
N GLY A 72 35.80 3.20 -26.91
CA GLY A 72 36.85 4.24 -26.82
C GLY A 72 36.40 5.63 -27.30
N LEU A 73 35.10 5.94 -27.17
CA LEU A 73 34.53 7.21 -27.61
C LEU A 73 34.93 8.37 -26.66
N PRO A 74 35.07 9.61 -27.15
CA PRO A 74 35.64 10.73 -26.38
C PRO A 74 34.71 11.31 -25.28
N GLY A 75 33.39 11.10 -25.40
CA GLY A 75 32.40 11.44 -24.39
C GLY A 75 32.40 10.45 -23.22
N SER A 76 31.50 10.65 -22.27
CA SER A 76 31.44 9.80 -21.07
C SER A 76 30.01 9.34 -20.80
N VAL A 77 29.88 8.16 -20.18
CA VAL A 77 28.60 7.55 -19.85
C VAL A 77 28.68 6.86 -18.48
N GLU A 78 27.60 6.96 -17.72
CA GLU A 78 27.36 6.16 -16.53
C GLU A 78 25.91 5.68 -16.47
N MET A 79 25.66 4.64 -15.66
CA MET A 79 24.32 4.10 -15.50
C MET A 79 23.56 4.90 -14.45
N LEU A 80 22.33 5.28 -14.77
CA LEU A 80 21.33 5.72 -13.80
C LEU A 80 20.26 4.64 -13.66
N HIS A 81 20.08 4.10 -12.46
CA HIS A 81 18.96 3.19 -12.20
C HIS A 81 17.66 4.00 -12.23
N ILE A 82 16.80 3.70 -13.21
CA ILE A 82 15.50 4.34 -13.34
C ILE A 82 14.50 3.37 -13.97
N ASP A 83 13.36 3.20 -13.31
CA ASP A 83 12.17 2.57 -13.87
C ASP A 83 11.09 3.63 -14.05
N VAL A 84 10.69 3.88 -15.30
CA VAL A 84 9.74 4.97 -15.62
C VAL A 84 8.31 4.65 -15.18
N THR A 85 8.05 3.46 -14.67
CA THR A 85 6.76 3.02 -14.13
C THR A 85 6.72 2.97 -12.60
N ASP A 86 7.80 3.39 -11.91
CA ASP A 86 7.91 3.37 -10.45
C ASP A 86 8.33 4.75 -9.92
N ASP A 87 7.39 5.47 -9.30
CA ASP A 87 7.59 6.82 -8.78
C ASP A 87 8.74 6.90 -7.76
N SER A 88 8.90 5.88 -6.91
CA SER A 88 9.95 5.86 -5.88
C SER A 88 11.34 5.75 -6.49
N VAL A 89 11.47 4.96 -7.56
CA VAL A 89 12.71 4.80 -8.31
C VAL A 89 13.02 6.05 -9.13
N ILE A 90 12.01 6.68 -9.73
CA ILE A 90 12.15 7.96 -10.42
C ILE A 90 12.66 9.06 -9.47
N GLU A 91 12.05 9.19 -8.29
CA GLU A 91 12.50 10.16 -7.28
C GLU A 91 13.92 9.87 -6.78
N SER A 92 14.26 8.59 -6.59
CA SER A 92 15.62 8.20 -6.22
C SER A 92 16.63 8.57 -7.31
N ALA A 93 16.26 8.42 -8.58
CA ALA A 93 17.08 8.83 -9.72
C ALA A 93 17.29 10.35 -9.74
N VAL A 94 16.23 11.14 -9.51
CA VAL A 94 16.34 12.62 -9.39
C VAL A 94 17.29 13.01 -8.27
N ARG A 95 17.15 12.43 -7.07
CA ARG A 95 18.04 12.70 -5.93
C ARG A 95 19.49 12.36 -6.26
N SER A 96 19.72 11.23 -6.94
CA SER A 96 21.08 10.83 -7.36
C SER A 96 21.71 11.84 -8.32
N VAL A 97 20.93 12.33 -9.30
CA VAL A 97 21.41 13.33 -10.27
C VAL A 97 21.60 14.70 -9.61
N GLU A 98 20.71 15.10 -8.73
CA GLU A 98 20.83 16.33 -7.95
C GLU A 98 22.07 16.33 -7.05
N GLN A 99 22.35 15.23 -6.37
CA GLN A 99 23.52 15.09 -5.50
C GLN A 99 24.83 15.05 -6.29
N SER A 100 24.83 14.39 -7.45
CA SER A 100 26.06 14.16 -8.22
C SER A 100 26.39 15.32 -9.16
N PHE A 101 25.37 15.98 -9.71
CA PHE A 101 25.53 17.00 -10.76
C PHE A 101 24.82 18.32 -10.46
N GLY A 102 23.67 18.28 -9.77
CA GLY A 102 22.91 19.49 -9.39
C GLY A 102 22.04 20.09 -10.51
N TYR A 103 22.22 19.68 -11.76
CA TYR A 103 21.45 20.12 -12.93
C TYR A 103 21.19 18.96 -13.90
N LEU A 104 20.42 19.22 -14.95
CA LEU A 104 20.28 18.37 -16.14
C LEU A 104 20.13 19.29 -17.36
N ASP A 105 20.82 19.03 -18.48
CA ASP A 105 20.65 19.87 -19.69
C ASP A 105 19.57 19.30 -20.60
N VAL A 106 19.54 17.98 -20.75
CA VAL A 106 18.64 17.31 -21.69
C VAL A 106 18.00 16.09 -21.06
N LEU A 107 16.68 15.98 -21.21
CA LEU A 107 15.93 14.77 -20.89
C LEU A 107 15.40 14.14 -22.18
N VAL A 108 15.79 12.89 -22.45
CA VAL A 108 15.25 12.08 -23.55
C VAL A 108 14.42 10.93 -22.98
N ASN A 109 13.10 11.05 -23.09
CA ASN A 109 12.14 10.03 -22.74
C ASN A 109 12.03 8.99 -23.87
N ASN A 110 12.88 7.97 -23.82
CA ASN A 110 13.00 6.92 -24.85
C ASN A 110 12.40 5.56 -24.42
N ALA A 111 12.21 5.31 -23.13
CA ALA A 111 11.61 4.05 -22.66
C ALA A 111 10.26 3.77 -23.36
N ALA A 112 10.10 2.55 -23.89
CA ALA A 112 8.88 2.17 -24.60
C ALA A 112 8.64 0.66 -24.62
N VAL A 113 7.37 0.26 -24.63
CA VAL A 113 6.89 -1.12 -24.80
C VAL A 113 5.73 -1.20 -25.79
N SER A 114 5.67 -2.27 -26.58
CA SER A 114 4.48 -2.60 -27.40
C SER A 114 3.40 -3.36 -26.60
N ALA A 115 3.78 -3.88 -25.44
CA ALA A 115 2.98 -4.68 -24.51
C ALA A 115 2.28 -5.91 -25.14
N MET A 116 2.72 -6.38 -26.31
CA MET A 116 2.05 -7.47 -27.04
C MET A 116 2.16 -8.85 -26.39
N THR A 117 3.05 -9.01 -25.41
CA THR A 117 3.32 -10.28 -24.72
C THR A 117 2.37 -10.55 -23.55
N LEU A 118 1.59 -9.55 -23.11
CA LEU A 118 0.63 -9.71 -22.01
C LEU A 118 -0.68 -10.33 -22.52
N PRO A 119 -1.33 -11.24 -21.77
CA PRO A 119 -2.43 -12.06 -22.29
C PRO A 119 -3.76 -11.32 -22.42
N ARG A 120 -4.01 -10.29 -21.60
CA ARG A 120 -5.29 -9.55 -21.60
C ARG A 120 -5.08 -8.15 -22.14
N LEU A 121 -6.00 -7.69 -23.01
CA LEU A 121 -5.95 -6.35 -23.60
C LEU A 121 -5.86 -5.23 -22.53
N ARG A 122 -6.52 -5.38 -21.38
CA ARG A 122 -6.42 -4.41 -20.28
C ARG A 122 -5.00 -4.26 -19.76
N ASP A 123 -4.30 -5.38 -19.57
CA ASP A 123 -2.91 -5.37 -19.06
C ASP A 123 -1.98 -4.81 -20.13
N GLN A 124 -2.20 -5.19 -21.40
CA GLN A 124 -1.50 -4.62 -22.54
C GLN A 124 -1.67 -3.09 -22.59
N MET A 125 -2.90 -2.59 -22.38
CA MET A 125 -3.19 -1.16 -22.34
C MET A 125 -2.55 -0.49 -21.14
N ARG A 126 -2.62 -1.08 -19.94
CA ARG A 126 -2.01 -0.53 -18.72
C ARG A 126 -0.49 -0.38 -18.89
N ASP A 127 0.20 -1.48 -19.21
CA ASP A 127 1.66 -1.50 -19.40
C ASP A 127 2.13 -0.51 -20.48
N ALA A 128 1.41 -0.44 -21.60
CA ALA A 128 1.71 0.50 -22.66
C ALA A 128 1.46 1.96 -22.25
N PHE A 129 0.39 2.27 -21.52
CA PHE A 129 0.13 3.63 -21.05
C PHE A 129 1.13 4.05 -19.96
N ASP A 130 1.42 3.15 -19.03
CA ASP A 130 2.31 3.39 -17.91
C ASP A 130 3.72 3.70 -18.40
N THR A 131 4.24 2.89 -19.32
CA THR A 131 5.59 3.09 -19.85
C THR A 131 5.65 4.19 -20.92
N ASN A 132 4.70 4.25 -21.86
CA ASN A 132 4.84 5.11 -23.05
C ASN A 132 4.26 6.52 -22.88
N ALA A 133 3.40 6.76 -21.88
CA ALA A 133 2.68 8.03 -21.74
C ALA A 133 2.79 8.65 -20.35
N THR A 134 2.35 7.94 -19.29
CA THR A 134 2.40 8.49 -17.92
C THR A 134 3.84 8.54 -17.41
N GLY A 135 4.66 7.53 -17.69
CA GLY A 135 6.09 7.53 -17.35
C GLY A 135 6.83 8.77 -17.86
N PRO A 136 6.82 9.08 -19.17
CA PRO A 136 7.38 10.33 -19.70
C PRO A 136 6.78 11.60 -19.10
N ALA A 137 5.50 11.61 -18.70
CA ALA A 137 4.88 12.75 -18.04
C ALA A 137 5.47 12.98 -16.63
N VAL A 138 5.55 11.91 -15.82
CA VAL A 138 6.05 11.94 -14.45
C VAL A 138 7.56 12.18 -14.42
N VAL A 139 8.33 11.46 -15.23
CA VAL A 139 9.78 11.67 -15.36
C VAL A 139 10.08 13.11 -15.75
N THR A 140 9.34 13.70 -16.69
CA THR A 140 9.53 15.12 -17.01
C THR A 140 9.19 16.03 -15.83
N SER A 141 8.07 15.83 -15.13
CA SER A 141 7.65 16.73 -14.05
C SER A 141 8.63 16.74 -12.87
N VAL A 142 9.20 15.58 -12.53
CA VAL A 142 10.15 15.46 -11.41
C VAL A 142 11.58 15.85 -11.77
N PHE A 143 12.00 15.71 -13.04
CA PHE A 143 13.30 16.20 -13.52
C PHE A 143 13.28 17.67 -13.96
N ALA A 144 12.10 18.28 -14.14
CA ALA A 144 11.96 19.68 -14.55
C ALA A 144 12.75 20.67 -13.66
N PRO A 145 12.78 20.55 -12.31
CA PRO A 145 13.61 21.42 -11.48
C PRO A 145 15.11 21.33 -11.81
N LEU A 146 15.63 20.15 -12.14
CA LEU A 146 17.02 19.97 -12.58
C LEU A 146 17.28 20.64 -13.94
N LEU A 147 16.32 20.55 -14.86
CA LEU A 147 16.37 21.23 -16.16
C LEU A 147 16.37 22.76 -16.00
N GLN A 148 15.54 23.30 -15.10
CA GLN A 148 15.48 24.73 -14.79
C GLN A 148 16.79 25.27 -14.20
N ARG A 149 17.52 24.45 -13.44
CA ARG A 149 18.83 24.81 -12.86
C ARG A 149 19.98 24.83 -13.88
N SER A 150 19.81 24.21 -15.05
CA SER A 150 20.83 24.24 -16.09
C SER A 150 21.04 25.68 -16.60
N THR A 151 22.30 26.07 -16.80
CA THR A 151 22.66 27.33 -17.46
C THR A 151 22.82 27.18 -18.97
N ALA A 152 22.65 25.98 -19.51
CA ALA A 152 22.80 25.73 -20.94
C ALA A 152 21.68 26.41 -21.74
N ALA A 153 22.02 26.98 -22.90
CA ALA A 153 21.03 27.45 -23.85
C ALA A 153 20.23 26.29 -24.49
N SER A 154 20.73 25.05 -24.37
CA SER A 154 20.23 23.84 -25.02
C SER A 154 19.25 23.02 -24.18
N ARG A 155 18.63 23.61 -23.15
CA ARG A 155 17.65 22.91 -22.29
C ARG A 155 16.51 22.33 -23.11
N ARG A 156 16.37 21.01 -23.11
CA ARG A 156 15.33 20.37 -23.90
C ARG A 156 14.79 19.07 -23.31
N ILE A 157 13.51 18.84 -23.54
CA ILE A 157 12.79 17.59 -23.30
C ILE A 157 12.46 16.97 -24.66
N ILE A 158 12.83 15.72 -24.86
CA ILE A 158 12.55 14.99 -26.10
C ILE A 158 11.77 13.72 -25.77
N ASN A 159 10.53 13.64 -26.24
CA ASN A 159 9.71 12.45 -26.12
C ASN A 159 9.79 11.61 -27.40
N ILE A 160 10.24 10.37 -27.29
CA ILE A 160 10.29 9.44 -28.42
C ILE A 160 8.92 8.79 -28.64
N THR A 161 8.24 9.17 -29.72
CA THR A 161 6.93 8.64 -30.12
C THR A 161 7.04 7.62 -31.26
N SER A 162 5.90 7.32 -31.89
CA SER A 162 5.80 6.55 -33.11
C SER A 162 4.70 7.12 -34.00
N GLY A 163 4.90 7.07 -35.31
CA GLY A 163 3.85 7.34 -36.29
C GLY A 163 2.58 6.48 -36.10
N ALA A 164 2.65 5.39 -35.35
CA ALA A 164 1.50 4.58 -34.94
C ALA A 164 0.49 5.32 -34.06
N GLY A 165 0.94 6.34 -33.30
CA GLY A 165 0.08 7.20 -32.46
C GLY A 165 -0.72 8.24 -33.25
N SER A 166 -0.48 8.41 -34.55
CA SER A 166 -1.21 9.37 -35.37
C SER A 166 -2.64 8.90 -35.67
N ILE A 167 -3.62 9.66 -35.18
CA ILE A 167 -5.05 9.47 -35.51
C ILE A 167 -5.30 9.58 -37.02
N ALA A 168 -4.69 10.57 -37.70
CA ALA A 168 -4.85 10.76 -39.14
C ALA A 168 -4.39 9.51 -39.95
N ARG A 169 -3.15 9.07 -39.74
CA ARG A 169 -2.62 7.81 -40.32
C ARG A 169 -3.41 6.56 -39.96
N ARG A 170 -4.07 6.51 -38.79
CA ARG A 170 -4.92 5.37 -38.40
C ARG A 170 -6.22 5.32 -39.22
N LEU A 171 -6.76 6.48 -39.58
CA LEU A 171 -8.01 6.61 -40.32
C LEU A 171 -7.82 6.58 -41.84
N ASP A 172 -6.60 6.78 -42.33
CA ASP A 172 -6.23 6.72 -43.75
C ASP A 172 -6.04 5.27 -44.24
N PRO A 173 -6.92 4.73 -45.12
CA PRO A 173 -6.78 3.39 -45.67
C PRO A 173 -5.53 3.16 -46.52
N SER A 174 -4.91 4.23 -47.03
CA SER A 174 -3.67 4.18 -47.81
C SER A 174 -2.41 4.10 -46.93
N SER A 175 -2.55 4.29 -45.62
CA SER A 175 -1.41 4.24 -44.70
C SER A 175 -0.83 2.83 -44.60
N PRO A 176 0.50 2.65 -44.65
CA PRO A 176 1.13 1.32 -44.52
C PRO A 176 0.88 0.67 -43.15
N ILE A 177 0.44 1.45 -42.17
CA ILE A 177 0.10 0.98 -40.83
C ILE A 177 -1.42 0.81 -40.65
N TYR A 178 -2.26 0.98 -41.66
CA TYR A 178 -3.74 0.92 -41.53
C TYR A 178 -4.24 -0.43 -40.98
N LYS A 179 -3.57 -1.54 -41.28
CA LYS A 179 -4.01 -2.89 -40.83
C LYS A 179 -3.34 -3.38 -39.53
N VAL A 180 -2.37 -2.64 -38.97
CA VAL A 180 -1.64 -3.09 -37.76
C VAL A 180 -2.53 -2.99 -36.51
N GLN A 181 -2.83 -4.16 -35.91
CA GLN A 181 -3.68 -4.34 -34.72
C GLN A 181 -2.85 -4.27 -33.42
N GLN A 182 -2.70 -3.06 -32.87
CA GLN A 182 -2.01 -2.81 -31.59
C GLN A 182 -2.65 -1.59 -30.91
N VAL A 183 -3.90 -1.72 -30.46
CA VAL A 183 -4.64 -0.57 -29.90
C VAL A 183 -3.95 0.01 -28.66
N GLN A 184 -3.34 -0.82 -27.82
CA GLN A 184 -2.58 -0.42 -26.64
C GLN A 184 -1.39 0.50 -26.99
N TYR A 185 -0.59 0.12 -27.99
CA TYR A 185 0.60 0.85 -28.36
C TYR A 185 0.24 2.16 -29.06
N ARG A 186 -0.76 2.12 -29.95
CA ARG A 186 -1.25 3.31 -30.64
C ARG A 186 -1.87 4.32 -29.69
N ALA A 187 -2.75 3.86 -28.80
CA ALA A 187 -3.45 4.72 -27.87
C ALA A 187 -2.48 5.36 -26.87
N SER A 188 -1.51 4.60 -26.35
CA SER A 188 -0.48 5.16 -25.48
C SER A 188 0.45 6.15 -26.19
N LYS A 189 0.86 5.90 -27.43
CA LYS A 189 1.63 6.90 -28.22
C LYS A 189 0.79 8.12 -28.59
N ALA A 190 -0.49 7.98 -28.88
CA ALA A 190 -1.40 9.11 -29.06
C ALA A 190 -1.56 9.93 -27.76
N ALA A 191 -1.62 9.27 -26.59
CA ALA A 191 -1.63 9.93 -25.30
C ALA A 191 -0.31 10.71 -25.07
N LEU A 192 0.84 10.14 -25.43
CA LEU A 192 2.13 10.84 -25.38
C LEU A 192 2.15 12.11 -26.23
N HIS A 193 1.42 12.15 -27.36
CA HIS A 193 1.30 13.38 -28.15
C HIS A 193 0.63 14.50 -27.35
N MET A 194 -0.47 14.19 -26.64
CA MET A 194 -1.16 15.17 -25.80
C MET A 194 -0.31 15.55 -24.58
N VAL A 195 0.35 14.58 -23.93
CA VAL A 195 1.31 14.86 -22.86
C VAL A 195 2.38 15.84 -23.34
N THR A 196 2.93 15.63 -24.53
CA THR A 196 3.95 16.52 -25.09
C THR A 196 3.40 17.92 -25.36
N ALA A 197 2.18 18.03 -25.89
CA ALA A 197 1.53 19.33 -26.06
C ALA A 197 1.30 20.07 -24.72
N CYS A 198 0.94 19.36 -23.65
CA CYS A 198 0.87 19.93 -22.31
C CYS A 198 2.24 20.40 -21.82
N GLN A 199 3.29 19.58 -22.02
CA GLN A 199 4.66 19.93 -21.66
C GLN A 199 5.17 21.16 -22.43
N VAL A 200 4.83 21.30 -23.71
CA VAL A 200 5.14 22.50 -24.51
C VAL A 200 4.52 23.74 -23.85
N ALA A 201 3.23 23.69 -23.54
CA ALA A 201 2.53 24.80 -22.90
C ALA A 201 3.10 25.16 -21.52
N GLU A 202 3.60 24.17 -20.79
CA GLU A 202 4.12 24.33 -19.45
C GLU A 202 5.58 24.81 -19.41
N TYR A 203 6.47 24.19 -20.20
CA TYR A 203 7.92 24.34 -20.07
C TYR A 203 8.56 25.30 -21.09
N GLU A 204 7.96 25.53 -22.26
CA GLU A 204 8.51 26.51 -23.21
C GLU A 204 8.57 27.95 -22.67
N PRO A 205 7.55 28.45 -21.92
CA PRO A 205 7.63 29.77 -21.29
C PRO A 205 8.80 29.89 -20.30
N GLN A 206 9.32 28.77 -19.82
CA GLN A 206 10.44 28.68 -18.90
C GLN A 206 11.79 28.55 -19.63
N GLY A 207 11.78 28.61 -20.96
CA GLY A 207 12.97 28.49 -21.79
C GLY A 207 13.47 27.06 -21.98
N ILE A 208 12.64 26.04 -21.76
CA ILE A 208 12.95 24.63 -22.04
C ILE A 208 12.22 24.23 -23.31
N LYS A 209 12.95 23.78 -24.33
CA LYS A 209 12.37 23.34 -25.60
C LYS A 209 11.80 21.93 -25.48
N VAL A 210 10.66 21.66 -26.09
CA VAL A 210 9.98 20.36 -25.96
C VAL A 210 9.71 19.79 -27.35
N PHE A 211 10.18 18.57 -27.60
CA PHE A 211 10.10 17.92 -28.91
C PHE A 211 9.39 16.58 -28.82
N LEU A 212 8.63 16.28 -29.87
CA LEU A 212 8.04 14.96 -30.10
C LEU A 212 8.69 14.33 -31.33
N TYR A 213 9.49 13.28 -31.14
CA TYR A 213 10.28 12.68 -32.21
C TYR A 213 9.81 11.28 -32.57
N ASP A 214 9.46 11.05 -33.84
CA ASP A 214 9.14 9.74 -34.42
C ASP A 214 10.35 9.20 -35.20
N PRO A 215 11.04 8.16 -34.67
CA PRO A 215 12.25 7.59 -35.27
C PRO A 215 11.98 6.81 -36.57
N GLY A 216 10.70 6.59 -36.90
CA GLY A 216 10.28 5.73 -38.00
C GLY A 216 10.30 4.24 -37.63
N PHE A 217 10.14 3.38 -38.63
CA PHE A 217 10.19 1.93 -38.42
C PHE A 217 11.63 1.47 -38.29
N THR A 218 12.08 1.28 -37.05
CA THR A 218 13.49 1.04 -36.68
C THR A 218 13.73 -0.37 -36.16
N GLN A 219 14.90 -0.92 -36.46
CA GLN A 219 15.38 -2.16 -35.87
C GLN A 219 15.54 -2.01 -34.35
N SER A 220 14.79 -2.80 -33.59
CA SER A 220 14.76 -2.69 -32.13
C SER A 220 14.14 -3.93 -31.49
N ASN A 221 14.29 -4.05 -30.17
CA ASN A 221 13.67 -5.10 -29.37
C ASN A 221 12.22 -4.78 -28.95
N LEU A 222 11.59 -3.76 -29.57
CA LEU A 222 10.24 -3.31 -29.22
C LEU A 222 9.16 -4.35 -29.60
N GLY A 223 9.42 -5.17 -30.61
CA GLY A 223 8.55 -6.26 -31.05
C GLY A 223 9.21 -7.14 -32.12
N PRO A 224 8.67 -8.34 -32.38
CA PRO A 224 9.29 -9.33 -33.29
C PRO A 224 9.36 -8.87 -34.74
N HIS A 225 8.61 -7.81 -35.11
CA HIS A 225 8.57 -7.29 -36.47
C HIS A 225 9.66 -6.25 -36.77
N ASN A 226 10.33 -5.70 -35.75
CA ASN A 226 11.31 -4.62 -35.90
C ASN A 226 12.69 -5.14 -36.37
N THR A 227 12.75 -5.68 -37.57
CA THR A 227 13.94 -6.30 -38.18
C THR A 227 14.24 -5.73 -39.56
N ALA A 228 15.51 -5.82 -40.00
CA ALA A 228 15.92 -5.41 -41.35
C ALA A 228 15.10 -6.11 -42.44
N ALA A 229 14.79 -7.40 -42.24
CA ALA A 229 14.02 -8.23 -43.16
C ALA A 229 12.60 -7.69 -43.39
N ASN A 230 12.02 -7.01 -42.41
CA ASN A 230 10.69 -6.39 -42.51
C ASN A 230 10.74 -4.93 -42.98
N GLY A 231 11.90 -4.45 -43.47
CA GLY A 231 12.08 -3.08 -43.94
C GLY A 231 12.37 -2.06 -42.83
N ALA A 232 12.77 -2.51 -41.64
CA ALA A 232 13.15 -1.60 -40.56
C ALA A 232 14.53 -0.99 -40.80
N ARG A 233 14.64 0.33 -40.64
CA ARG A 233 15.89 1.08 -40.77
C ARG A 233 16.85 0.76 -39.64
N THR A 234 18.13 1.01 -39.87
CA THR A 234 19.15 0.88 -38.82
C THR A 234 18.86 1.86 -37.68
N ALA A 235 19.29 1.53 -36.45
CA ALA A 235 19.17 2.45 -35.33
C ALA A 235 19.96 3.75 -35.59
N GLU A 236 21.10 3.66 -36.28
CA GLU A 236 21.96 4.80 -36.64
C GLU A 236 21.20 5.80 -37.52
N ASP A 237 20.55 5.32 -38.60
CA ASP A 237 19.72 6.16 -39.48
C ASP A 237 18.50 6.75 -38.75
N SER A 238 18.03 6.08 -37.70
CA SER A 238 16.92 6.54 -36.87
C SER A 238 17.29 7.56 -35.80
N VAL A 239 18.56 7.64 -35.43
CA VAL A 239 19.07 8.61 -34.45
C VAL A 239 19.68 9.83 -35.14
N ARG A 240 20.16 9.72 -36.38
CA ARG A 240 20.87 10.80 -37.07
C ARG A 240 20.12 12.15 -37.04
N PRO A 241 18.82 12.26 -37.38
CA PRO A 241 18.12 13.56 -37.30
C PRO A 241 17.77 14.00 -35.88
N LEU A 242 17.79 13.09 -34.91
CA LEU A 242 17.63 13.42 -33.49
C LEU A 242 18.87 14.13 -32.95
N MET A 243 20.07 13.85 -33.47
CA MET A 243 21.29 14.60 -33.12
C MET A 243 21.19 16.08 -33.49
N ALA A 244 20.60 16.41 -34.65
CA ALA A 244 20.34 17.80 -35.05
C ALA A 244 19.36 18.52 -34.09
N VAL A 245 18.40 17.79 -33.51
CA VAL A 245 17.54 18.31 -32.44
C VAL A 245 18.35 18.56 -31.18
N LEU A 246 19.25 17.65 -30.79
CA LEU A 246 20.06 17.79 -29.58
C LEU A 246 21.06 18.96 -29.67
N GLU A 247 21.55 19.23 -30.87
CA GLU A 247 22.54 20.28 -31.16
C GLU A 247 21.93 21.66 -31.40
N GLY A 248 20.59 21.75 -31.36
CA GLY A 248 19.86 23.01 -31.48
C GLY A 248 19.63 23.50 -32.92
N GLU A 249 20.06 22.73 -33.92
CA GLU A 249 19.85 23.05 -35.34
C GLU A 249 18.35 23.11 -35.71
N ARG A 250 17.52 22.40 -34.93
CA ARG A 250 16.06 22.29 -35.11
C ARG A 250 15.24 23.00 -34.03
N ASP A 251 15.81 23.96 -33.30
CA ASP A 251 15.10 24.65 -32.20
C ASP A 251 13.82 25.40 -32.65
N HIS A 252 13.77 25.81 -33.91
CA HIS A 252 12.60 26.44 -34.52
C HIS A 252 11.40 25.48 -34.70
N GLU A 253 11.62 24.18 -34.52
CA GLU A 253 10.62 23.11 -34.65
C GLU A 253 10.14 22.59 -33.29
N SER A 254 10.51 23.25 -32.19
CA SER A 254 9.96 22.97 -30.86
C SER A 254 8.43 23.03 -30.87
N GLY A 255 7.81 22.10 -30.15
CA GLY A 255 6.35 21.91 -30.14
C GLY A 255 5.76 21.24 -31.38
N GLN A 256 6.57 20.84 -32.35
CA GLN A 256 6.11 20.10 -33.54
C GLN A 256 6.38 18.59 -33.44
N ILE A 257 5.67 17.80 -34.26
CA ILE A 257 5.94 16.37 -34.44
C ILE A 257 7.02 16.23 -35.50
N LEU A 258 8.20 15.73 -35.11
CA LEU A 258 9.33 15.54 -36.00
C LEU A 258 9.34 14.09 -36.49
N HIS A 259 9.26 13.89 -37.81
CA HIS A 259 9.36 12.57 -38.41
C HIS A 259 10.74 12.34 -39.02
N ASN A 260 11.32 11.17 -38.77
CA ASN A 260 12.58 10.74 -39.39
C ASN A 260 12.47 10.46 -40.93
N THR A 261 11.30 10.67 -41.54
CA THR A 261 11.07 10.41 -42.97
C THR A 261 11.28 11.62 -43.89
N GLU A 262 11.54 12.82 -43.36
CA GLU A 262 11.49 14.06 -44.17
C GLU A 262 12.82 14.49 -44.83
N LEU A 263 13.91 13.73 -44.69
CA LEU A 263 15.15 14.00 -45.44
C LEU A 263 15.13 13.48 -46.88
N SER A 264 14.03 12.90 -47.35
CA SER A 264 13.92 12.37 -48.72
C SER A 264 12.54 12.57 -49.35
N ASN A 265 12.04 13.82 -49.47
CA ASN A 265 11.20 14.23 -50.61
C ASN A 265 11.01 15.77 -50.68
N PRO A 266 11.40 16.45 -51.77
CA PRO A 266 11.05 17.86 -51.95
C PRO A 266 9.62 18.00 -52.51
N ARG A 267 8.84 18.88 -51.86
CA ARG A 267 7.52 19.45 -52.25
C ARG A 267 6.27 18.63 -51.89
N LEU A 268 5.49 19.18 -50.95
CA LEU A 268 4.05 19.48 -51.07
C LEU A 268 3.77 20.79 -50.30
N PRO A 269 2.77 21.61 -50.71
CA PRO A 269 2.87 23.06 -50.63
C PRO A 269 2.48 23.69 -49.29
N THR A 270 3.16 24.80 -49.00
CA THR A 270 2.88 25.80 -47.98
C THR A 270 1.51 26.47 -48.13
N GLY A 271 0.80 26.67 -47.02
CA GLY A 271 -0.31 27.62 -46.87
C GLY A 271 -1.19 27.22 -45.67
N ALA A 272 -1.57 28.05 -44.72
CA ALA A 272 -1.45 29.49 -44.55
C ALA A 272 -1.49 29.81 -43.04
N ARG A 273 -0.74 30.83 -42.62
CA ARG A 273 -0.89 31.47 -41.31
C ARG A 273 -2.31 32.02 -41.17
N THR A 274 -2.97 31.79 -40.05
CA THR A 274 -4.09 32.63 -39.59
C THR A 274 -3.70 33.30 -38.26
N PRO A 275 -4.07 34.57 -38.03
CA PRO A 275 -3.45 35.40 -37.00
C PRO A 275 -4.24 35.40 -35.68
N LYS A 276 -3.54 35.75 -34.59
CA LYS A 276 -4.07 36.01 -33.25
C LYS A 276 -5.18 37.08 -33.27
N PRO A 277 -6.25 36.96 -32.46
CA PRO A 277 -7.17 38.07 -32.26
C PRO A 277 -6.69 38.96 -31.10
N THR A 278 -6.59 40.25 -31.38
CA THR A 278 -6.52 41.32 -30.36
C THR A 278 -7.87 42.02 -30.33
N MET A 279 -8.29 42.32 -29.11
CA MET A 279 -9.52 42.98 -28.64
C MET A 279 -9.91 44.26 -29.41
N PHE A 280 -11.21 44.48 -29.67
CA PHE A 280 -11.83 45.82 -29.73
C PHE A 280 -13.33 45.79 -29.39
N ILE A 281 -13.77 46.90 -28.80
CA ILE A 281 -15.03 47.16 -28.08
C ILE A 281 -16.05 47.88 -28.99
N SER A 282 -17.35 47.55 -28.85
CA SER A 282 -18.49 48.50 -28.68
C SER A 282 -19.82 48.11 -29.39
N SER A 283 -20.86 48.08 -28.55
CA SER A 283 -22.26 48.57 -28.70
C SER A 283 -23.13 48.19 -29.92
N LEU A 284 -24.23 47.44 -29.68
CA LEU A 284 -25.61 47.96 -29.50
C LEU A 284 -26.65 46.81 -29.32
N LEU A 285 -27.52 47.02 -28.32
CA LEU A 285 -28.72 46.27 -27.86
C LEU A 285 -29.90 46.31 -28.88
N PRO A 286 -31.11 45.71 -28.66
CA PRO A 286 -31.67 45.10 -27.43
C PRO A 286 -32.50 43.79 -27.59
N GLY A 287 -32.75 43.13 -26.44
CA GLY A 287 -34.09 42.60 -26.12
C GLY A 287 -34.24 41.09 -25.96
N LEU A 288 -34.11 40.57 -24.73
CA LEU A 288 -35.24 40.00 -23.98
C LEU A 288 -34.82 39.55 -22.56
N LEU A 289 -35.59 40.05 -21.59
CA LEU A 289 -35.64 39.68 -20.19
C LEU A 289 -35.82 38.16 -19.99
N ALA A 290 -35.05 37.56 -19.07
CA ALA A 290 -35.60 36.92 -17.86
C ALA A 290 -34.49 36.28 -16.99
N VAL A 291 -34.31 36.87 -15.81
CA VAL A 291 -34.10 36.21 -14.49
C VAL A 291 -33.14 35.01 -14.42
N ALA A 292 -31.93 35.26 -13.92
CA ALA A 292 -31.47 34.75 -12.61
C ALA A 292 -30.01 35.14 -12.37
N THR A 293 -29.79 35.88 -11.29
CA THR A 293 -28.51 36.12 -10.65
C THR A 293 -27.76 34.81 -10.38
N ILE A 294 -26.71 34.51 -11.16
CA ILE A 294 -25.65 33.62 -10.67
C ILE A 294 -24.81 34.44 -9.71
N VAL A 295 -25.29 34.49 -8.48
CA VAL A 295 -24.43 34.70 -7.32
C VAL A 295 -23.32 33.66 -7.41
N SER A 296 -22.06 34.10 -7.28
CA SER A 296 -20.95 33.21 -6.97
C SER A 296 -21.27 32.46 -5.69
N ALA A 297 -21.81 31.26 -5.82
CA ALA A 297 -21.97 30.34 -4.71
C ALA A 297 -20.68 29.53 -4.60
N THR A 298 -19.80 29.98 -3.71
CA THR A 298 -19.10 29.03 -2.86
C THR A 298 -20.16 28.09 -2.28
N PRO A 299 -20.07 26.75 -2.43
CA PRO A 299 -20.85 25.90 -1.57
C PRO A 299 -20.12 25.86 -0.22
N ALA A 300 -20.24 26.93 0.56
CA ALA A 300 -20.37 26.75 1.99
C ALA A 300 -21.73 26.06 2.17
N ASN A 301 -21.74 24.72 2.12
CA ASN A 301 -22.92 23.97 2.52
C ASN A 301 -23.09 24.24 4.01
N ASN A 302 -23.91 25.22 4.35
CA ASN A 302 -24.16 25.74 5.70
C ASN A 302 -24.96 24.72 6.56
N GLN A 303 -24.85 23.44 6.23
CA GLN A 303 -25.52 22.35 6.89
C GLN A 303 -24.64 21.91 8.06
N ARG A 304 -25.16 22.08 9.27
CA ARG A 304 -24.51 21.64 10.51
C ARG A 304 -24.10 20.16 10.40
N VAL A 305 -22.81 19.89 10.53
CA VAL A 305 -22.27 18.53 10.63
C VAL A 305 -22.15 18.20 12.11
N HIS A 306 -22.83 17.14 12.54
CA HIS A 306 -22.81 16.75 13.95
C HIS A 306 -21.53 15.99 14.27
N TYR A 307 -21.18 15.02 13.43
CA TYR A 307 -19.97 14.23 13.60
C TYR A 307 -19.12 14.23 12.33
N VAL A 308 -17.82 14.49 12.50
CA VAL A 308 -16.80 14.10 11.51
C VAL A 308 -16.06 12.89 12.05
N ILE A 309 -16.08 11.79 11.30
CA ILE A 309 -15.38 10.56 11.64
C ILE A 309 -14.15 10.44 10.72
N ILE A 310 -12.98 10.19 11.29
CA ILE A 310 -11.69 10.16 10.58
C ILE A 310 -11.18 8.72 10.53
N GLY A 311 -11.15 8.13 9.34
CA GLY A 311 -10.77 6.75 9.07
C GLY A 311 -12.00 5.88 8.77
N ALA A 312 -12.14 5.41 7.53
CA ALA A 312 -13.19 4.52 7.07
C ALA A 312 -12.79 3.05 7.19
N GLY A 313 -12.17 2.67 8.31
CA GLY A 313 -12.00 1.27 8.71
C GLY A 313 -13.27 0.67 9.33
N PRO A 314 -13.20 -0.53 9.94
CA PRO A 314 -14.33 -1.16 10.63
C PRO A 314 -15.00 -0.23 11.64
N ALA A 315 -14.21 0.43 12.48
CA ALA A 315 -14.74 1.29 13.53
C ALA A 315 -15.44 2.54 12.96
N GLY A 316 -14.89 3.14 11.91
CA GLY A 316 -15.50 4.30 11.25
C GLY A 316 -16.83 3.97 10.60
N TYR A 317 -16.90 2.86 9.85
CA TYR A 317 -18.12 2.40 9.19
C TYR A 317 -19.24 2.03 10.18
N VAL A 318 -18.92 1.27 11.24
CA VAL A 318 -19.91 0.89 12.27
C VAL A 318 -20.45 2.12 12.99
N THR A 319 -19.55 3.02 13.39
CA THR A 319 -19.94 4.25 14.11
C THR A 319 -20.80 5.15 13.23
N ALA A 320 -20.41 5.35 11.96
CA ALA A 320 -21.18 6.12 11.00
C ALA A 320 -22.57 5.52 10.76
N GLU A 321 -22.65 4.19 10.56
CA GLU A 321 -23.91 3.50 10.31
C GLU A 321 -24.86 3.69 11.49
N LYS A 322 -24.34 3.52 12.72
CA LYS A 322 -25.17 3.61 13.91
C LYS A 322 -25.67 5.03 14.18
N LEU A 323 -24.79 6.03 14.07
CA LEU A 323 -25.15 7.44 14.30
C LEU A 323 -26.15 7.97 13.25
N THR A 324 -25.99 7.57 11.99
CA THR A 324 -26.86 8.03 10.90
C THR A 324 -28.24 7.35 10.88
N GLN A 325 -28.51 6.37 11.74
CA GLN A 325 -29.87 5.83 11.93
C GLN A 325 -30.85 6.91 12.43
N ASN A 326 -30.35 7.92 13.13
CA ASN A 326 -31.15 9.11 13.43
C ASN A 326 -31.06 10.09 12.25
N PRO A 327 -32.16 10.35 11.51
CA PRO A 327 -32.13 11.20 10.31
C PRO A 327 -31.80 12.68 10.61
N ARG A 328 -31.81 13.09 11.88
CA ARG A 328 -31.40 14.44 12.32
C ARG A 328 -29.89 14.56 12.55
N VAL A 329 -29.16 13.46 12.60
CA VAL A 329 -27.72 13.43 12.84
C VAL A 329 -26.99 13.38 11.51
N MET A 330 -26.19 14.41 11.24
CA MET A 330 -25.38 14.56 10.03
C MET A 330 -23.96 14.07 10.29
N VAL A 331 -23.51 13.09 9.51
CA VAL A 331 -22.18 12.49 9.64
C VAL A 331 -21.39 12.65 8.35
N THR A 332 -20.14 13.12 8.46
CA THR A 332 -19.13 13.00 7.39
C THR A 332 -18.06 12.00 7.80
N LEU A 333 -17.83 10.97 6.99
CA LEU A 333 -16.75 9.99 7.14
C LEU A 333 -15.63 10.32 6.15
N LEU A 334 -14.41 10.51 6.65
CA LEU A 334 -13.21 10.82 5.87
C LEU A 334 -12.28 9.61 5.82
N GLU A 335 -11.71 9.31 4.65
CA GLU A 335 -10.70 8.26 4.46
C GLU A 335 -9.52 8.77 3.65
N ALA A 336 -8.30 8.48 4.10
CA ALA A 336 -7.08 8.91 3.42
C ALA A 336 -6.79 8.10 2.15
N GLY A 337 -7.14 6.81 2.14
CA GLY A 337 -6.94 5.92 1.01
C GLY A 337 -8.02 6.01 -0.09
N PRO A 338 -7.79 5.33 -1.22
CA PRO A 338 -8.73 5.29 -2.34
C PRO A 338 -9.91 4.34 -2.07
N ASP A 339 -10.87 4.37 -2.98
CA ASP A 339 -11.92 3.35 -3.09
C ASP A 339 -11.41 2.16 -3.93
N GLY A 340 -11.07 1.05 -3.26
CA GLY A 340 -10.70 -0.22 -3.87
C GLY A 340 -11.85 -1.24 -3.95
N SER A 341 -13.09 -0.83 -3.68
CA SER A 341 -14.20 -1.77 -3.43
C SER A 341 -14.62 -2.64 -4.61
N THR A 342 -14.22 -2.26 -5.83
CA THR A 342 -14.45 -3.01 -7.07
C THR A 342 -13.22 -3.74 -7.59
N ASP A 343 -12.08 -3.62 -6.90
CA ASP A 343 -10.84 -4.26 -7.31
C ASP A 343 -10.85 -5.77 -6.97
N PRO A 344 -10.58 -6.67 -7.93
CA PRO A 344 -10.35 -8.08 -7.65
C PRO A 344 -9.24 -8.36 -6.64
N LEU A 345 -8.24 -7.48 -6.47
CA LEU A 345 -7.21 -7.63 -5.43
C LEU A 345 -7.80 -7.59 -4.01
N ILE A 346 -8.85 -6.79 -3.82
CA ILE A 346 -9.55 -6.64 -2.53
C ILE A 346 -10.65 -7.70 -2.38
N THR A 347 -11.43 -7.90 -3.44
CA THR A 347 -12.66 -8.70 -3.36
C THR A 347 -12.42 -10.21 -3.44
N THR A 348 -11.33 -10.65 -4.07
CA THR A 348 -10.95 -12.08 -4.16
C THR A 348 -10.09 -12.47 -2.94
N PRO A 349 -10.56 -13.38 -2.08
CA PRO A 349 -9.87 -13.76 -0.84
C PRO A 349 -8.37 -14.06 -0.96
N ALA A 350 -7.96 -14.97 -1.84
CA ALA A 350 -6.57 -15.42 -1.92
C ALA A 350 -5.57 -14.35 -2.38
N LYS A 351 -6.04 -13.20 -2.89
CA LYS A 351 -5.18 -12.13 -3.42
C LYS A 351 -4.75 -11.10 -2.38
N PHE A 352 -5.08 -11.29 -1.11
CA PHE A 352 -4.77 -10.30 -0.08
C PHE A 352 -3.26 -10.01 0.07
N PHE A 353 -2.39 -10.96 -0.30
CA PHE A 353 -0.94 -10.75 -0.35
C PHE A 353 -0.48 -9.74 -1.39
N ASP A 354 -1.32 -9.37 -2.37
CA ASP A 354 -0.99 -8.46 -3.46
C ASP A 354 -1.62 -7.07 -3.28
N THR A 355 -2.00 -6.72 -2.04
CA THR A 355 -2.75 -5.48 -1.73
C THR A 355 -1.88 -4.33 -1.23
N GLN A 356 -0.56 -4.35 -1.50
CA GLN A 356 0.40 -3.36 -0.98
C GLN A 356 0.04 -1.91 -1.37
N GLU A 357 -0.55 -1.69 -2.55
CA GLU A 357 -0.98 -0.36 -3.00
C GLU A 357 -2.08 0.25 -2.12
N TYR A 358 -2.82 -0.60 -1.40
CA TYR A 358 -3.89 -0.23 -0.47
C TYR A 358 -3.42 -0.22 0.98
N MET A 359 -2.11 -0.14 1.24
CA MET A 359 -1.53 -0.13 2.57
C MET A 359 -0.68 1.12 2.85
N TRP A 360 -0.63 1.49 4.12
CA TRP A 360 0.45 2.28 4.68
C TRP A 360 1.69 1.38 4.84
N PRO A 361 2.81 1.66 4.16
CA PRO A 361 3.99 0.80 4.17
C PRO A 361 4.89 1.07 5.39
N TYR A 362 4.32 1.06 6.60
CA TYR A 362 5.09 1.36 7.81
C TYR A 362 6.13 0.28 8.13
N ASN A 363 7.26 0.72 8.68
CA ASN A 363 8.26 -0.14 9.31
C ASN A 363 8.57 0.38 10.71
N THR A 364 8.96 -0.51 11.61
CA THR A 364 9.47 -0.10 12.91
C THR A 364 10.84 0.57 12.77
N GLN A 365 11.26 1.26 13.83
CA GLN A 365 12.65 1.61 14.06
C GLN A 365 13.47 0.32 14.30
N PRO A 366 14.81 0.37 14.19
CA PRO A 366 15.66 -0.78 14.51
C PRO A 366 15.37 -1.33 15.91
N GLU A 367 14.93 -2.58 15.98
CA GLU A 367 14.53 -3.22 17.25
C GLU A 367 15.72 -3.96 17.88
N PRO A 368 16.20 -3.56 19.08
CA PRO A 368 17.34 -4.23 19.72
C PRO A 368 17.09 -5.71 19.99
N ASN A 369 15.86 -6.07 20.37
CA ASN A 369 15.47 -7.45 20.67
C ASN A 369 15.39 -8.32 19.40
N LEU A 370 15.40 -7.72 18.21
CA LEU A 370 15.42 -8.41 16.92
C LEU A 370 16.76 -8.26 16.19
N GLY A 371 17.85 -7.91 16.92
CA GLY A 371 19.17 -7.76 16.31
C GLY A 371 19.29 -6.55 15.38
N GLY A 372 18.44 -5.53 15.57
CA GLY A 372 18.41 -4.32 14.74
C GLY A 372 17.52 -4.42 13.49
N LEU A 373 16.78 -5.52 13.32
CA LEU A 373 15.78 -5.64 12.26
C LEU A 373 14.65 -4.62 12.42
N THR A 374 14.04 -4.27 11.29
CA THR A 374 12.94 -3.30 11.17
C THR A 374 11.72 -4.00 10.58
N PRO A 375 10.99 -4.85 11.35
CA PRO A 375 9.81 -5.51 10.86
C PRO A 375 8.80 -4.51 10.27
N ASN A 376 8.13 -4.94 9.21
CA ASN A 376 7.04 -4.15 8.66
C ASN A 376 5.82 -4.22 9.61
N LEU A 377 5.02 -3.14 9.60
CA LEU A 377 3.78 -3.01 10.35
C LEU A 377 2.73 -2.37 9.44
N TRP A 378 2.56 -2.94 8.25
CA TRP A 378 1.66 -2.38 7.24
C TRP A 378 0.22 -2.29 7.76
N GLN A 379 -0.50 -1.24 7.38
CA GLN A 379 -1.87 -0.98 7.84
C GLN A 379 -2.74 -0.62 6.64
N GLY A 380 -4.01 -1.07 6.61
CA GLY A 380 -4.90 -0.74 5.48
C GLY A 380 -5.09 0.78 5.30
N ARG A 381 -4.92 1.25 4.06
CA ARG A 381 -5.10 2.62 3.56
C ARG A 381 -6.06 2.59 2.38
N MET A 382 -7.35 2.36 2.66
CA MET A 382 -8.43 2.36 1.67
C MET A 382 -9.78 2.41 2.38
N LEU A 383 -10.87 2.60 1.62
CA LEU A 383 -12.21 2.33 2.15
C LEU A 383 -12.29 0.90 2.70
N GLY A 384 -12.65 0.76 3.97
CA GLY A 384 -12.68 -0.52 4.69
C GLY A 384 -11.46 -0.76 5.58
N GLY A 385 -10.41 0.05 5.45
CA GLY A 385 -9.18 -0.02 6.25
C GLY A 385 -8.58 -1.42 6.29
N GLY A 386 -8.12 -1.86 7.46
CA GLY A 386 -7.53 -3.19 7.65
C GLY A 386 -8.43 -4.36 7.21
N SER A 387 -9.77 -4.22 7.31
CA SER A 387 -10.67 -5.31 6.88
C SER A 387 -10.71 -5.52 5.37
N GLY A 388 -10.32 -4.51 4.59
CA GLY A 388 -10.21 -4.61 3.13
C GLY A 388 -8.98 -5.39 2.65
N VAL A 389 -7.95 -5.53 3.50
CA VAL A 389 -6.63 -6.06 3.10
C VAL A 389 -6.14 -7.24 3.95
N ASN A 390 -6.91 -7.69 4.94
CA ASN A 390 -6.47 -8.75 5.86
C ASN A 390 -6.65 -10.18 5.30
N GLY A 391 -6.17 -11.17 6.07
CA GLY A 391 -6.32 -12.60 5.82
C GLY A 391 -7.69 -13.21 6.14
N MET A 392 -8.69 -12.40 6.52
CA MET A 392 -10.11 -12.78 6.71
C MET A 392 -10.44 -13.81 7.81
N LEU A 393 -9.47 -14.28 8.60
CA LEU A 393 -9.78 -15.12 9.78
C LEU A 393 -10.62 -14.36 10.82
N TYR A 394 -11.59 -15.06 11.39
CA TYR A 394 -12.55 -14.53 12.35
C TYR A 394 -12.61 -15.37 13.61
N CYS A 395 -12.40 -14.70 14.74
CA CYS A 395 -12.50 -15.22 16.09
C CYS A 395 -12.69 -14.05 17.06
N ARG A 396 -12.99 -14.34 18.32
CA ARG A 396 -13.19 -13.31 19.36
C ARG A 396 -12.22 -13.45 20.53
N GLY A 397 -11.83 -14.68 20.85
CA GLY A 397 -10.90 -14.97 21.94
C GLY A 397 -11.58 -15.03 23.32
N SER A 398 -10.74 -14.95 24.35
CA SER A 398 -11.09 -15.28 25.74
C SER A 398 -11.98 -14.23 26.38
N ALA A 399 -13.05 -14.65 27.06
CA ALA A 399 -14.00 -13.78 27.75
C ALA A 399 -13.31 -12.86 28.77
N SER A 400 -12.34 -13.38 29.53
CA SER A 400 -11.68 -12.64 30.60
C SER A 400 -10.90 -11.40 30.12
N VAL A 401 -10.52 -11.31 28.84
CA VAL A 401 -9.88 -10.10 28.28
C VAL A 401 -10.85 -8.93 28.29
N PHE A 402 -12.10 -9.18 27.91
CA PHE A 402 -13.12 -8.14 27.80
C PHE A 402 -13.62 -7.68 29.17
N ASP A 403 -13.64 -8.60 30.15
CA ASP A 403 -13.89 -8.24 31.55
C ASP A 403 -12.78 -7.33 32.11
N GLU A 404 -11.50 -7.61 31.78
CA GLU A 404 -10.39 -6.72 32.12
C GLU A 404 -10.50 -5.35 31.41
N TRP A 405 -10.94 -5.31 30.15
CA TRP A 405 -11.19 -4.04 29.46
C TRP A 405 -12.22 -3.19 30.18
N ALA A 406 -13.28 -3.81 30.70
CA ALA A 406 -14.30 -3.12 31.49
C ALA A 406 -13.75 -2.59 32.82
N GLU A 407 -12.88 -3.35 33.47
CA GLU A 407 -12.19 -2.95 34.70
C GLU A 407 -11.27 -1.75 34.46
N ILE A 408 -10.34 -1.85 33.51
CA ILE A 408 -9.37 -0.79 33.19
C ILE A 408 -10.08 0.51 32.77
N SER A 409 -11.11 0.40 31.94
CA SER A 409 -11.81 1.57 31.38
C SER A 409 -12.87 2.15 32.31
N GLY A 410 -13.37 1.37 33.28
CA GLY A 410 -14.60 1.67 34.00
C GLY A 410 -15.88 1.63 33.14
N ASN A 411 -15.79 1.17 31.89
CA ASN A 411 -16.94 0.99 31.00
C ASN A 411 -17.46 -0.46 31.08
N LYS A 412 -18.51 -0.65 31.89
CA LYS A 412 -19.17 -1.95 32.07
C LYS A 412 -19.72 -2.57 30.78
N GLY A 413 -19.96 -1.76 29.75
CA GLY A 413 -20.42 -2.24 28.44
C GLY A 413 -19.38 -3.07 27.69
N LEU A 414 -18.11 -3.01 28.10
CA LEU A 414 -17.02 -3.79 27.50
C LEU A 414 -16.88 -5.19 28.12
N ALA A 415 -17.52 -5.48 29.24
CA ALA A 415 -17.45 -6.80 29.87
C ALA A 415 -18.04 -7.86 28.93
N TRP A 416 -17.53 -9.09 28.97
CA TRP A 416 -17.81 -10.14 27.98
C TRP A 416 -19.30 -10.30 27.71
N ARG A 417 -20.11 -10.39 28.77
CA ARG A 417 -21.56 -10.58 28.66
C ARG A 417 -22.25 -9.48 27.86
N SER A 418 -21.82 -8.22 28.02
CA SER A 418 -22.39 -7.09 27.26
C SER A 418 -21.81 -7.00 25.86
N LEU A 419 -20.50 -7.23 25.72
CA LEU A 419 -19.82 -7.13 24.44
C LEU A 419 -20.18 -8.28 23.50
N LEU A 420 -20.53 -9.46 24.00
CA LEU A 420 -21.09 -10.58 23.21
C LEU A 420 -22.33 -10.15 22.43
N GLU A 421 -23.18 -9.30 23.02
CA GLU A 421 -24.35 -8.77 22.30
C GLU A 421 -23.94 -7.78 21.20
N ASP A 422 -22.87 -7.01 21.38
CA ASP A 422 -22.31 -6.17 20.33
C ASP A 422 -21.67 -7.01 19.20
N PHE A 423 -21.03 -8.12 19.53
CA PHE A 423 -20.55 -9.09 18.55
C PHE A 423 -21.70 -9.69 17.72
N LYS A 424 -22.80 -10.10 18.37
CA LYS A 424 -24.00 -10.58 17.67
C LYS A 424 -24.64 -9.51 16.79
N LYS A 425 -24.59 -8.24 17.20
CA LYS A 425 -25.12 -7.11 16.42
C LYS A 425 -24.28 -6.72 15.23
N THR A 426 -23.03 -7.16 15.18
CA THR A 426 -22.09 -6.77 14.12
C THR A 426 -21.82 -7.89 13.10
N ALA A 427 -22.06 -9.15 13.46
CA ALA A 427 -21.85 -10.29 12.57
C ALA A 427 -22.98 -11.34 12.62
N HIS A 428 -23.17 -12.03 11.49
CA HIS A 428 -24.03 -13.21 11.37
C HIS A 428 -23.25 -14.37 10.74
N TYR A 429 -23.63 -15.60 11.10
CA TYR A 429 -23.12 -16.80 10.45
C TYR A 429 -24.04 -17.21 9.30
N ARG A 430 -23.44 -17.62 8.19
CA ARG A 430 -24.15 -18.16 7.04
C ARG A 430 -23.51 -19.47 6.62
N SER A 431 -24.32 -20.52 6.53
CA SER A 431 -23.87 -21.76 5.90
C SER A 431 -23.68 -21.55 4.40
N ASP A 432 -22.56 -22.05 3.87
CA ASP A 432 -22.33 -22.08 2.43
C ASP A 432 -23.33 -23.05 1.76
N PRO A 433 -24.05 -22.62 0.71
CA PRO A 433 -25.02 -23.48 0.02
C PRO A 433 -24.40 -24.66 -0.72
N THR A 434 -23.10 -24.62 -1.03
CA THR A 434 -22.36 -25.80 -1.45
C THR A 434 -21.81 -26.45 -0.19
N ASP A 435 -22.47 -27.51 0.26
CA ASP A 435 -22.12 -28.20 1.51
C ASP A 435 -20.64 -28.61 1.51
N SER A 436 -19.95 -28.39 2.61
CA SER A 436 -18.54 -28.78 2.74
C SER A 436 -18.45 -30.22 3.22
N ASP A 437 -17.39 -30.92 2.80
CA ASP A 437 -17.17 -32.35 3.02
C ASP A 437 -16.49 -32.66 4.37
N TYR A 438 -16.49 -31.71 5.30
CA TYR A 438 -15.83 -31.82 6.61
C TYR A 438 -16.72 -31.31 7.75
N ALA A 439 -16.44 -31.83 8.95
CA ALA A 439 -17.08 -31.38 10.19
C ALA A 439 -16.23 -30.30 10.85
N GLN A 440 -16.88 -29.31 11.45
CA GLN A 440 -16.25 -28.25 12.23
C GLN A 440 -17.16 -27.87 13.39
N VAL A 441 -16.58 -27.68 14.57
CA VAL A 441 -17.30 -27.12 15.72
C VAL A 441 -17.60 -25.63 15.47
N VAL A 442 -18.89 -25.28 15.41
CA VAL A 442 -19.35 -23.88 15.30
C VAL A 442 -20.50 -23.62 16.27
N ASP A 443 -20.30 -22.71 17.22
CA ASP A 443 -21.34 -22.25 18.14
C ASP A 443 -22.21 -21.17 17.49
N GLN A 444 -23.19 -21.60 16.69
CA GLN A 444 -24.08 -20.68 15.98
C GLN A 444 -24.89 -19.77 16.93
N GLN A 445 -25.06 -20.12 18.21
CA GLN A 445 -25.79 -19.29 19.18
C GLN A 445 -25.01 -18.02 19.56
N ALA A 446 -23.71 -18.01 19.31
CA ALA A 446 -22.85 -16.85 19.53
C ALA A 446 -22.95 -15.82 18.39
N PHE A 447 -23.73 -16.07 17.33
CA PHE A 447 -24.00 -15.11 16.25
C PHE A 447 -25.39 -14.46 16.36
N GLY A 448 -25.56 -13.32 15.70
CA GLY A 448 -26.82 -12.62 15.60
C GLY A 448 -27.17 -12.28 14.15
N ASP A 449 -27.83 -11.14 13.96
CA ASP A 449 -28.32 -10.63 12.68
C ASP A 449 -27.46 -9.48 12.11
N GLY A 450 -26.22 -9.37 12.60
CA GLY A 450 -25.33 -8.27 12.24
C GLY A 450 -24.85 -8.30 10.78
N PRO A 451 -24.38 -7.17 10.22
CA PRO A 451 -24.16 -7.05 8.77
C PRO A 451 -22.96 -7.81 8.21
N LEU A 452 -21.92 -8.07 9.02
CA LEU A 452 -20.73 -8.79 8.59
C LEU A 452 -21.06 -10.29 8.44
N GLU A 453 -20.82 -10.85 7.27
CA GLU A 453 -21.11 -12.26 6.97
C GLU A 453 -19.89 -13.13 7.29
N ILE A 454 -20.11 -14.15 8.11
CA ILE A 454 -19.11 -15.13 8.54
C ILE A 454 -19.49 -16.49 7.99
N THR A 455 -18.51 -17.22 7.45
CA THR A 455 -18.69 -18.57 6.92
C THR A 455 -17.57 -19.48 7.40
N ARG A 456 -17.76 -20.78 7.23
CA ARG A 456 -16.65 -21.74 7.24
C ARG A 456 -15.96 -21.76 5.88
N ALA A 457 -14.75 -22.31 5.83
CA ALA A 457 -14.08 -22.59 4.57
C ALA A 457 -14.98 -23.46 3.68
N ARG A 458 -15.12 -23.11 2.39
CA ARG A 458 -15.93 -23.93 1.48
C ARG A 458 -15.35 -25.34 1.34
N LYS A 459 -14.03 -25.43 1.32
CA LYS A 459 -13.27 -26.67 1.23
C LYS A 459 -11.90 -26.47 1.89
N LEU A 460 -11.49 -27.46 2.66
CA LEU A 460 -10.17 -27.51 3.28
C LEU A 460 -9.08 -27.83 2.24
N VAL A 461 -7.86 -27.32 2.43
CA VAL A 461 -6.68 -27.94 1.82
C VAL A 461 -6.42 -29.28 2.47
N SER A 462 -5.71 -30.14 1.72
CA SER A 462 -5.20 -31.42 2.23
C SER A 462 -4.32 -31.30 3.48
N PHE A 463 -3.86 -30.10 3.86
CA PHE A 463 -3.03 -29.86 5.04
C PHE A 463 -3.80 -29.45 6.30
N ASP A 464 -5.04 -28.96 6.18
CA ASP A 464 -5.81 -28.40 7.32
C ASP A 464 -6.07 -29.46 8.41
N GLU A 465 -6.75 -30.56 8.06
CA GLU A 465 -7.07 -31.61 9.02
C GLU A 465 -5.82 -32.30 9.60
N PRO A 466 -4.78 -32.65 8.81
CA PRO A 466 -3.53 -33.17 9.37
C PRO A 466 -2.89 -32.22 10.37
N PHE A 467 -2.82 -30.92 10.07
CA PHE A 467 -2.22 -29.93 10.97
C PHE A 467 -3.06 -29.76 12.24
N ALA A 468 -4.39 -29.66 12.12
CA ALA A 468 -5.28 -29.62 13.27
C ALA A 468 -5.14 -30.86 14.16
N ASN A 469 -5.04 -32.05 13.56
CA ASN A 469 -4.84 -33.31 14.29
C ASN A 469 -3.46 -33.38 14.94
N ALA A 470 -2.41 -32.89 14.27
CA ALA A 470 -1.07 -32.80 14.84
C ALA A 470 -1.04 -31.89 16.07
N LEU A 471 -1.72 -30.74 16.02
CA LEU A 471 -1.90 -29.84 17.16
C LEU A 471 -2.65 -30.53 18.30
N LYS A 472 -3.83 -31.11 18.03
CA LYS A 472 -4.65 -31.80 19.05
C LYS A 472 -3.88 -32.91 19.76
N ASN A 473 -3.17 -33.74 18.99
CA ASN A 473 -2.46 -34.91 19.52
C ASN A 473 -1.18 -34.53 20.29
N THR A 474 -0.39 -33.61 19.74
CA THR A 474 0.90 -33.21 20.34
C THR A 474 0.72 -32.32 21.56
N LEU A 475 -0.32 -31.48 21.54
CA LEU A 475 -0.58 -30.50 22.59
C LEU A 475 -1.69 -30.91 23.56
N HIS A 476 -2.34 -32.06 23.31
CA HIS A 476 -3.49 -32.56 24.09
C HIS A 476 -4.62 -31.52 24.19
N LEU A 477 -4.98 -30.94 23.05
CA LEU A 477 -6.01 -29.90 22.94
C LEU A 477 -7.27 -30.46 22.29
N ASP A 478 -8.43 -29.98 22.74
CA ASP A 478 -9.71 -30.22 22.10
C ASP A 478 -9.96 -29.28 20.91
N GLU A 479 -10.80 -29.70 19.98
CA GLU A 479 -11.36 -28.80 18.97
C GLU A 479 -12.42 -27.89 19.59
N ILE A 480 -12.32 -26.58 19.34
CA ILE A 480 -13.20 -25.56 19.91
C ILE A 480 -13.63 -24.52 18.86
N ASP A 481 -14.64 -23.75 19.20
CA ASP A 481 -14.97 -22.50 18.53
C ASP A 481 -14.53 -21.29 19.39
N MET A 482 -13.65 -20.45 18.84
CA MET A 482 -13.09 -19.27 19.52
C MET A 482 -13.99 -18.01 19.43
N ILE A 483 -15.27 -18.14 19.07
CA ILE A 483 -16.24 -17.04 19.06
C ILE A 483 -17.09 -16.93 20.35
N SER A 484 -17.11 -17.95 21.20
CA SER A 484 -18.03 -18.04 22.35
C SER A 484 -17.38 -17.64 23.67
N GLY A 485 -16.16 -17.09 23.63
CA GLY A 485 -15.41 -16.64 24.81
C GLY A 485 -14.34 -17.63 25.27
N THR A 486 -14.15 -18.73 24.55
CA THR A 486 -13.08 -19.71 24.78
C THR A 486 -11.84 -19.33 23.97
N GLY A 487 -10.65 -19.46 24.56
CA GLY A 487 -9.39 -19.08 23.92
C GLY A 487 -8.29 -20.15 23.89
N ILE A 488 -8.54 -21.36 24.40
CA ILE A 488 -7.54 -22.45 24.43
C ILE A 488 -8.12 -23.69 23.76
N GLY A 489 -7.45 -24.17 22.72
CA GLY A 489 -7.87 -25.30 21.90
C GLY A 489 -7.47 -25.12 20.43
N VAL A 490 -7.94 -26.02 19.57
CA VAL A 490 -7.69 -26.01 18.13
C VAL A 490 -8.97 -25.60 17.39
N SER A 491 -8.86 -24.75 16.36
CA SER A 491 -9.99 -24.35 15.52
C SER A 491 -9.64 -24.49 14.05
N LEU A 492 -10.61 -24.95 13.25
CA LEU A 492 -10.55 -24.97 11.78
C LEU A 492 -10.96 -23.63 11.14
N GLY A 493 -10.97 -22.55 11.92
CA GLY A 493 -11.13 -21.17 11.43
C GLY A 493 -12.50 -20.82 10.87
N LEU A 494 -12.98 -19.63 11.20
CA LEU A 494 -14.10 -19.01 10.48
C LEU A 494 -13.55 -17.88 9.63
N GLU A 495 -14.21 -17.61 8.51
CA GLU A 495 -13.77 -16.65 7.51
C GLU A 495 -14.79 -15.54 7.35
N THR A 496 -14.32 -14.32 7.14
CA THR A 496 -15.16 -13.21 6.67
C THR A 496 -15.20 -13.21 5.16
N ILE A 497 -15.75 -14.29 4.60
CA ILE A 497 -15.94 -14.54 3.18
C ILE A 497 -17.41 -14.87 2.95
N ARG A 498 -18.02 -14.28 1.92
CA ARG A 498 -19.46 -14.45 1.66
C ARG A 498 -19.78 -15.83 1.08
N ALA A 499 -20.77 -16.51 1.62
CA ALA A 499 -21.23 -17.83 1.18
C ALA A 499 -21.78 -17.80 -0.25
N SER A 500 -22.37 -16.67 -0.68
CA SER A 500 -23.05 -16.57 -1.97
C SER A 500 -22.10 -16.57 -3.17
N ASN A 501 -20.95 -15.91 -3.05
CA ASN A 501 -20.03 -15.67 -4.18
C ASN A 501 -18.54 -15.77 -3.80
N ARG A 502 -18.23 -16.13 -2.55
CA ARG A 502 -16.88 -16.28 -2.02
C ARG A 502 -16.00 -15.04 -2.17
N THR A 503 -16.61 -13.86 -2.21
CA THR A 503 -15.89 -12.60 -2.08
C THR A 503 -15.75 -12.21 -0.62
N ARG A 504 -14.73 -11.43 -0.30
CA ARG A 504 -14.51 -10.84 1.03
C ARG A 504 -15.77 -10.20 1.61
N SER A 505 -16.08 -10.47 2.87
CA SER A 505 -17.03 -9.71 3.71
C SER A 505 -16.25 -8.75 4.60
N TYR A 506 -16.47 -7.44 4.44
CA TYR A 506 -15.69 -6.40 5.12
C TYR A 506 -16.48 -5.10 5.25
N ALA A 507 -15.91 -4.08 5.88
CA ALA A 507 -16.66 -2.91 6.35
C ALA A 507 -17.46 -2.20 5.25
N VAL A 508 -16.92 -2.10 4.03
CA VAL A 508 -17.58 -1.42 2.91
C VAL A 508 -18.86 -2.14 2.49
N ASN A 509 -18.80 -3.44 2.21
CA ASN A 509 -19.99 -4.18 1.75
C ASN A 509 -20.92 -4.62 2.89
N ALA A 510 -20.44 -4.64 4.14
CA ALA A 510 -21.28 -4.92 5.30
C ALA A 510 -22.06 -3.67 5.76
N TYR A 511 -21.44 -2.49 5.77
CA TYR A 511 -22.03 -1.28 6.36
C TYR A 511 -22.24 -0.14 5.35
N GLY A 512 -21.40 -0.03 4.33
CA GLY A 512 -21.52 1.00 3.29
C GLY A 512 -22.86 0.95 2.57
N ASP A 513 -23.28 -0.24 2.14
CA ASP A 513 -24.57 -0.44 1.46
C ASP A 513 -25.77 -0.06 2.34
N ARG A 514 -25.66 -0.23 3.67
CA ARG A 514 -26.72 0.14 4.63
C ARG A 514 -26.86 1.65 4.84
N MET A 515 -25.81 2.39 4.53
CA MET A 515 -25.78 3.84 4.56
C MET A 515 -25.98 4.47 3.18
N ALA A 516 -25.89 3.69 2.11
CA ALA A 516 -26.07 4.15 0.75
C ALA A 516 -27.43 4.85 0.60
N GLY A 517 -27.41 6.09 0.12
CA GLY A 517 -28.61 6.90 -0.09
C GLY A 517 -29.16 7.61 1.16
N ARG A 518 -28.56 7.45 2.36
CA ARG A 518 -28.96 8.25 3.53
C ARG A 518 -28.62 9.72 3.29
N PRO A 519 -29.59 10.66 3.32
CA PRO A 519 -29.34 12.09 3.03
C PRO A 519 -28.51 12.77 4.12
N ASN A 520 -28.35 12.13 5.28
CA ASN A 520 -27.60 12.58 6.44
C ASN A 520 -26.21 11.94 6.58
N PHE A 521 -25.74 11.23 5.55
CA PHE A 521 -24.42 10.62 5.51
C PHE A 521 -23.61 11.12 4.30
N ARG A 522 -22.34 11.43 4.53
CA ARG A 522 -21.39 11.78 3.47
C ARG A 522 -20.09 11.02 3.66
N LEU A 523 -19.65 10.30 2.63
CA LEU A 523 -18.34 9.65 2.57
C LEU A 523 -17.41 10.46 1.66
N ILE A 524 -16.19 10.74 2.11
CA ILE A 524 -15.13 11.39 1.32
C ILE A 524 -13.86 10.55 1.47
N HIS A 525 -13.40 9.95 0.37
CA HIS A 525 -12.13 9.23 0.29
C HIS A 525 -11.08 10.05 -0.47
N ASP A 526 -9.84 9.58 -0.52
CA ASP A 526 -8.68 10.38 -0.94
C ASP A 526 -8.63 11.72 -0.18
N ALA A 527 -8.94 11.67 1.12
CA ALA A 527 -9.12 12.79 2.03
C ALA A 527 -8.20 12.62 3.24
N TRP A 528 -6.94 13.03 3.08
CA TRP A 528 -5.92 12.88 4.11
C TRP A 528 -6.03 14.01 5.14
N VAL A 529 -6.50 13.67 6.33
CA VAL A 529 -6.59 14.63 7.45
C VAL A 529 -5.18 15.04 7.91
N GLN A 530 -4.97 16.35 8.00
CA GLN A 530 -3.71 16.95 8.45
C GLN A 530 -3.69 17.11 9.97
N HIS A 531 -4.73 17.73 10.53
CA HIS A 531 -4.90 17.98 11.96
C HIS A 531 -6.36 18.34 12.28
N ILE A 532 -6.67 18.35 13.58
CA ILE A 532 -7.93 18.79 14.16
C ILE A 532 -7.73 20.18 14.76
N GLY A 533 -8.62 21.12 14.43
CA GLY A 533 -8.58 22.48 14.96
C GLY A 533 -9.29 22.60 16.31
N PHE A 534 -8.69 23.36 17.22
CA PHE A 534 -9.18 23.58 18.57
C PHE A 534 -9.42 25.06 18.88
N HIS A 535 -10.47 25.32 19.65
CA HIS A 535 -10.60 26.55 20.42
C HIS A 535 -10.52 26.21 21.90
N ARG A 536 -9.41 26.61 22.55
CA ARG A 536 -9.06 26.15 23.90
C ARG A 536 -9.03 24.62 23.91
N GLN A 537 -9.83 23.98 24.77
CA GLN A 537 -9.89 22.52 24.93
C GLN A 537 -11.08 21.87 24.20
N THR A 538 -11.69 22.58 23.23
CA THR A 538 -12.82 22.06 22.45
C THR A 538 -12.41 21.93 20.98
N ALA A 539 -12.52 20.72 20.42
CA ALA A 539 -12.35 20.48 18.99
C ALA A 539 -13.51 21.12 18.22
N GLN A 540 -13.22 21.73 17.07
CA GLN A 540 -14.23 22.47 16.29
C GLN A 540 -14.27 22.09 14.81
N ASN A 541 -13.14 21.66 14.26
CA ASN A 541 -13.04 21.37 12.84
C ASN A 541 -11.93 20.38 12.52
N VAL A 542 -11.99 19.86 11.30
CA VAL A 542 -11.01 18.96 10.72
C VAL A 542 -10.46 19.60 9.44
N VAL A 543 -9.14 19.67 9.34
CA VAL A 543 -8.42 20.16 8.15
C VAL A 543 -7.86 18.98 7.38
N TYR A 544 -8.15 18.87 6.09
CA TYR A 544 -7.74 17.73 5.27
C TYR A 544 -7.36 18.14 3.84
N THR A 545 -6.52 17.33 3.20
CA THR A 545 -6.16 17.46 1.79
C THR A 545 -7.01 16.49 0.96
N ASN A 546 -7.67 16.98 -0.09
CA ASN A 546 -8.46 16.14 -1.00
C ASN A 546 -7.60 15.58 -2.17
N ARG A 547 -8.21 14.71 -2.99
CA ARG A 547 -7.60 14.15 -4.22
C ARG A 547 -7.05 15.18 -5.22
N ARG A 548 -7.54 16.43 -5.18
CA ARG A 548 -7.08 17.53 -6.03
C ARG A 548 -5.95 18.35 -5.38
N ASN A 549 -5.36 17.83 -4.29
CA ASN A 549 -4.34 18.48 -3.49
C ASN A 549 -4.77 19.83 -2.89
N GLN A 550 -6.08 19.98 -2.63
CA GLN A 550 -6.65 21.19 -2.02
C GLN A 550 -6.83 20.97 -0.52
N THR A 551 -6.39 21.94 0.29
CA THR A 551 -6.67 21.96 1.73
C THR A 551 -8.09 22.48 1.97
N LEU A 552 -8.90 21.69 2.67
CA LEU A 552 -10.30 21.97 2.99
C LEU A 552 -10.51 21.83 4.50
N THR A 553 -11.56 22.49 5.01
CA THR A 553 -11.93 22.47 6.43
C THR A 553 -13.40 22.13 6.60
N ILE A 554 -13.71 21.22 7.53
CA ILE A 554 -15.08 20.85 7.90
C ILE A 554 -15.30 21.21 9.37
N GLN A 555 -16.27 22.08 9.65
CA GLN A 555 -16.73 22.35 11.02
C GLN A 555 -17.61 21.20 11.49
N ALA A 556 -17.49 20.80 12.77
CA ALA A 556 -18.28 19.74 13.37
C ALA A 556 -18.56 20.01 14.85
N ASP A 557 -19.70 19.53 15.36
CA ASP A 557 -19.97 19.58 16.81
C ASP A 557 -19.04 18.64 17.58
N GLU A 558 -18.72 17.48 17.00
CA GLU A 558 -17.80 16.49 17.58
C GLU A 558 -16.98 15.78 16.49
N VAL A 559 -15.71 15.50 16.79
CA VAL A 559 -14.77 14.76 15.94
C VAL A 559 -14.50 13.38 16.56
N ILE A 560 -14.63 12.33 15.76
CA ILE A 560 -14.38 10.95 16.17
C ILE A 560 -13.20 10.41 15.35
N VAL A 561 -12.08 10.12 16.01
CA VAL A 561 -10.91 9.51 15.38
C VAL A 561 -11.06 7.99 15.38
N ALA A 562 -11.01 7.40 14.19
CA ALA A 562 -11.10 5.95 13.94
C ALA A 562 -9.97 5.48 13.00
N ALA A 563 -8.80 6.14 13.08
CA ALA A 563 -7.69 5.99 12.13
C ALA A 563 -6.78 4.76 12.42
N GLY A 564 -7.16 3.91 13.38
CA GLY A 564 -6.35 2.75 13.80
C GLY A 564 -5.19 3.13 14.73
N ALA A 565 -4.47 2.13 15.23
CA ALA A 565 -3.50 2.30 16.31
C ALA A 565 -2.23 3.10 15.94
N ILE A 566 -1.88 3.19 14.66
CA ILE A 566 -0.71 3.97 14.23
C ILE A 566 -1.09 5.41 13.93
N ASN A 567 -2.14 5.63 13.13
CA ASN A 567 -2.50 6.97 12.67
C ASN A 567 -3.30 7.79 13.70
N SER A 568 -4.04 7.15 14.62
CA SER A 568 -4.78 7.89 15.66
C SER A 568 -3.86 8.70 16.58
N PRO A 569 -2.82 8.12 17.23
CA PRO A 569 -1.91 8.91 18.07
C PRO A 569 -1.12 9.93 17.25
N GLN A 570 -0.72 9.60 16.01
CA GLN A 570 -0.06 10.57 15.12
C GLN A 570 -0.94 11.80 14.89
N LEU A 571 -2.21 11.60 14.51
CA LEU A 571 -3.15 12.68 14.28
C LEU A 571 -3.39 13.51 15.54
N LEU A 572 -3.54 12.87 16.71
CA LEU A 572 -3.68 13.59 17.99
C LEU A 572 -2.46 14.47 18.26
N MET A 573 -1.24 13.94 18.10
CA MET A 573 -0.01 14.71 18.31
C MET A 573 0.11 15.88 17.32
N LEU A 574 -0.19 15.67 16.03
CA LEU A 574 -0.21 16.73 15.01
C LEU A 574 -1.27 17.81 15.33
N SER A 575 -2.30 17.45 16.09
CA SER A 575 -3.34 18.36 16.58
C SER A 575 -3.02 19.00 17.93
N GLY A 576 -1.80 18.82 18.45
CA GLY A 576 -1.36 19.41 19.71
C GLY A 576 -1.72 18.61 20.98
N ILE A 577 -2.13 17.35 20.84
CA ILE A 577 -2.51 16.47 21.95
C ILE A 577 -1.48 15.34 22.08
N GLY A 578 -0.66 15.37 23.13
CA GLY A 578 0.37 14.35 23.34
C GLY A 578 1.48 14.82 24.27
N PRO A 579 2.67 14.17 24.24
CA PRO A 579 3.79 14.53 25.09
C PRO A 579 4.30 15.95 24.80
N LYS A 580 4.14 16.86 25.77
CA LYS A 580 4.47 18.30 25.60
C LYS A 580 5.87 18.56 25.06
N GLU A 581 6.87 17.86 25.57
CA GLU A 581 8.27 18.05 25.15
C GLU A 581 8.47 17.70 23.67
N LYS A 582 7.84 16.61 23.21
CA LYS A 582 7.90 16.18 21.81
C LYS A 582 7.22 17.18 20.87
N LEU A 583 6.04 17.67 21.27
CA LEU A 583 5.29 18.67 20.51
C LEU A 583 6.06 19.99 20.41
N ALA A 584 6.65 20.44 21.52
CA ALA A 584 7.49 21.65 21.56
C ALA A 584 8.71 21.54 20.65
N ALA A 585 9.39 20.39 20.64
CA ALA A 585 10.55 20.14 19.77
C ALA A 585 10.20 20.24 18.26
N LEU A 586 8.96 19.89 17.90
CA LEU A 586 8.45 19.98 16.53
C LEU A 586 7.66 21.27 16.25
N LYS A 587 7.65 22.23 17.19
CA LYS A 587 6.93 23.51 17.09
C LYS A 587 5.42 23.36 16.86
N ILE A 588 4.84 22.28 17.37
CA ILE A 588 3.39 22.06 17.34
C ILE A 588 2.77 22.74 18.57
N PRO A 589 1.79 23.64 18.40
CA PRO A 589 1.11 24.28 19.51
C PRO A 589 0.45 23.26 20.44
N LEU A 590 0.70 23.38 21.74
CA LEU A 590 0.13 22.49 22.74
C LEU A 590 -1.36 22.81 22.98
N VAL A 591 -2.22 21.80 22.83
CA VAL A 591 -3.63 21.81 23.22
C VAL A 591 -3.80 21.10 24.57
N ALA A 592 -3.22 19.91 24.72
CA ALA A 592 -3.20 19.16 25.98
C ALA A 592 -1.95 18.30 26.09
N ASP A 593 -1.34 18.32 27.28
CA ASP A 593 -0.23 17.45 27.63
C ASP A 593 -0.78 16.11 28.13
N ILE A 594 -0.73 15.11 27.27
CA ILE A 594 -1.16 13.74 27.55
C ILE A 594 -0.02 12.81 27.11
N PRO A 595 1.00 12.60 27.97
CA PRO A 595 2.21 11.86 27.58
C PRO A 595 1.95 10.40 27.20
N GLU A 596 0.81 9.84 27.58
CA GLU A 596 0.42 8.47 27.24
C GLU A 596 -0.06 8.31 25.79
N VAL A 597 -0.35 9.41 25.06
CA VAL A 597 -0.71 9.33 23.63
C VAL A 597 0.45 8.73 22.84
N GLY A 598 0.18 7.61 22.17
CA GLY A 598 1.16 6.87 21.39
C GLY A 598 1.93 5.82 22.19
N GLY A 599 1.85 5.78 23.52
CA GLY A 599 2.41 4.69 24.33
C GLY A 599 1.57 3.42 24.24
N ASN A 600 1.96 2.34 24.92
CA ASN A 600 1.15 1.11 25.05
C ASN A 600 0.76 0.47 23.70
N LEU A 601 1.65 0.53 22.70
CA LEU A 601 1.45 -0.17 21.43
C LEU A 601 1.61 -1.67 21.68
N TYR A 602 0.54 -2.42 21.45
CA TYR A 602 0.56 -3.89 21.39
C TYR A 602 0.39 -4.37 19.96
N ASP A 603 0.88 -5.58 19.70
CA ASP A 603 0.63 -6.36 18.51
C ASP A 603 0.81 -7.85 18.80
N HIS A 604 0.19 -8.72 18.01
CA HIS A 604 0.57 -10.13 17.97
C HIS A 604 1.75 -10.25 17.02
N HIS A 605 2.81 -10.89 17.50
CA HIS A 605 4.04 -11.03 16.74
C HIS A 605 4.48 -12.48 16.77
N TYR A 606 4.90 -12.97 15.61
CA TYR A 606 5.25 -14.37 15.41
C TYR A 606 6.64 -14.53 14.87
N SER A 607 7.12 -15.77 14.90
CA SER A 607 8.27 -16.19 14.13
C SER A 607 7.95 -17.41 13.26
N VAL A 608 8.53 -17.44 12.06
CA VAL A 608 8.18 -18.40 11.01
C VAL A 608 9.17 -19.56 10.90
N MET A 609 8.68 -20.65 10.35
CA MET A 609 9.42 -21.72 9.70
C MET A 609 8.89 -21.90 8.28
N GLN A 610 9.74 -22.32 7.36
CA GLN A 610 9.35 -22.67 6.00
C GLN A 610 9.78 -24.09 5.68
N PHE A 611 8.85 -24.84 5.10
CA PHE A 611 9.05 -26.19 4.61
C PHE A 611 8.72 -26.24 3.13
N GLN A 612 9.43 -27.09 2.40
CA GLN A 612 8.97 -27.49 1.08
C GLN A 612 7.64 -28.22 1.22
N ALA A 613 6.61 -27.80 0.48
CA ALA A 613 5.35 -28.51 0.43
C ALA A 613 5.46 -29.74 -0.50
N ALA A 614 4.83 -30.85 -0.13
CA ALA A 614 4.69 -32.00 -1.01
C ALA A 614 3.84 -31.63 -2.25
N ALA A 615 4.05 -32.33 -3.37
CA ALA A 615 3.31 -32.07 -4.62
C ALA A 615 1.78 -32.26 -4.50
N SER A 616 1.33 -32.99 -3.47
CA SER A 616 -0.08 -33.21 -3.13
C SER A 616 -0.74 -32.03 -2.39
N VAL A 617 0.04 -31.04 -1.95
CA VAL A 617 -0.44 -29.88 -1.21
C VAL A 617 -0.58 -28.68 -2.14
N GLU A 618 -1.79 -28.15 -2.25
CA GLU A 618 -2.05 -26.92 -2.99
C GLU A 618 -1.55 -25.72 -2.19
N THR A 619 -0.66 -24.92 -2.78
CA THR A 619 -0.12 -23.68 -2.23
C THR A 619 -0.41 -22.49 -3.15
N ALA A 620 -0.10 -21.27 -2.70
CA ALA A 620 -0.19 -20.06 -3.53
C ALA A 620 0.60 -20.21 -4.85
N TRP A 621 1.73 -20.93 -4.78
CA TRP A 621 2.63 -21.14 -5.91
C TRP A 621 1.93 -21.69 -7.17
N GLN A 622 1.01 -22.65 -7.01
CA GLN A 622 0.33 -23.30 -8.13
C GLN A 622 -0.52 -22.33 -8.97
N TRP A 623 -0.99 -21.22 -8.41
CA TRP A 623 -1.83 -20.25 -9.12
C TRP A 623 -1.19 -18.86 -9.23
N SER A 624 -0.08 -18.59 -8.52
CA SER A 624 0.71 -17.37 -8.69
C SER A 624 1.84 -17.54 -9.73
N GLU A 625 2.55 -18.67 -9.72
CA GLU A 625 3.75 -18.89 -10.56
C GLU A 625 3.49 -19.79 -11.77
N ASN A 626 2.34 -20.47 -11.83
CA ASN A 626 1.99 -21.38 -12.93
C ASN A 626 0.76 -20.87 -13.69
N ALA A 627 0.96 -20.44 -14.93
CA ALA A 627 -0.09 -19.85 -15.78
C ALA A 627 -1.29 -20.80 -16.04
N THR A 628 -1.04 -22.11 -16.17
CA THR A 628 -2.13 -23.09 -16.33
C THR A 628 -2.92 -23.24 -15.04
N GLY A 629 -2.23 -23.34 -13.89
CA GLY A 629 -2.88 -23.39 -12.59
C GLY A 629 -3.68 -22.12 -12.29
N ALA A 630 -3.14 -20.95 -12.63
CA ALA A 630 -3.83 -19.66 -12.54
C ALA A 630 -5.12 -19.64 -13.36
N ALA A 631 -5.09 -20.14 -14.59
CA ALA A 631 -6.27 -20.22 -15.45
C ALA A 631 -7.34 -21.17 -14.90
N ILE A 632 -6.94 -22.32 -14.34
CA ILE A 632 -7.84 -23.28 -13.68
C ILE A 632 -8.48 -22.66 -12.45
N ALA A 633 -7.67 -22.08 -11.56
CA ALA A 633 -8.11 -21.41 -10.35
C ALA A 633 -9.12 -20.28 -10.65
N GLN A 634 -8.81 -19.46 -11.66
CA GLN A 634 -9.71 -18.39 -12.11
C GLN A 634 -11.02 -18.94 -12.69
N ALA A 635 -10.98 -20.03 -13.46
CA ALA A 635 -12.18 -20.64 -14.03
C ALA A 635 -13.09 -21.27 -12.96
N GLN A 636 -12.51 -21.90 -11.93
CA GLN A 636 -13.24 -22.43 -10.78
C GLN A 636 -13.94 -21.29 -10.00
N TYR A 637 -13.20 -20.22 -9.71
CA TYR A 637 -13.72 -19.07 -8.98
C TYR A 637 -14.83 -18.34 -9.75
N THR A 638 -14.65 -18.10 -11.05
CA THR A 638 -15.68 -17.43 -11.87
C THR A 638 -16.98 -18.24 -11.98
N ARG A 639 -16.90 -19.58 -11.98
CA ARG A 639 -18.09 -20.44 -12.16
C ARG A 639 -18.98 -20.48 -10.91
N HIS A 640 -18.39 -20.56 -9.72
CA HIS A 640 -19.14 -20.80 -8.49
C HIS A 640 -18.47 -20.27 -7.21
N GLY A 641 -17.47 -19.39 -7.33
CA GLY A 641 -16.67 -18.89 -6.21
C GLY A 641 -15.71 -19.93 -5.61
N GLY A 642 -15.56 -21.10 -6.24
CA GLY A 642 -14.75 -22.20 -5.71
C GLY A 642 -13.26 -22.12 -6.09
N GLY A 643 -12.53 -23.17 -5.74
CA GLY A 643 -11.08 -23.27 -5.99
C GLY A 643 -10.24 -22.43 -5.01
N PRO A 644 -8.91 -22.38 -5.21
CA PRO A 644 -8.00 -21.72 -4.29
C PRO A 644 -8.24 -20.23 -4.11
N LEU A 645 -8.87 -19.55 -5.08
CA LEU A 645 -9.09 -18.10 -5.01
C LEU A 645 -10.22 -17.68 -4.06
N GLY A 646 -11.16 -18.58 -3.74
CA GLY A 646 -12.35 -18.29 -2.93
C GLY A 646 -12.22 -18.56 -1.44
N ARG A 647 -10.99 -18.70 -0.95
CA ARG A 647 -10.62 -18.99 0.44
C ARG A 647 -9.38 -18.21 0.82
N ASN A 648 -9.05 -18.15 2.10
CA ASN A 648 -7.75 -17.64 2.53
C ASN A 648 -6.65 -18.71 2.33
N ASN A 649 -5.46 -18.45 2.85
CA ASN A 649 -4.28 -19.31 2.65
C ASN A 649 -3.87 -20.10 3.90
N GLY A 650 -4.72 -20.20 4.91
CA GLY A 650 -4.49 -20.98 6.12
C GLY A 650 -5.63 -20.76 7.12
N ASP A 651 -6.34 -21.83 7.46
CA ASP A 651 -7.59 -21.78 8.24
C ASP A 651 -7.46 -22.39 9.65
N VAL A 652 -6.31 -22.94 10.01
CA VAL A 652 -6.15 -23.68 11.27
C VAL A 652 -5.27 -22.94 12.25
N TYR A 653 -5.77 -22.76 13.46
CA TYR A 653 -5.00 -22.24 14.58
C TYR A 653 -5.19 -23.05 15.87
N GLY A 654 -4.11 -23.22 16.61
CA GLY A 654 -4.09 -23.87 17.93
C GLY A 654 -3.53 -22.93 18.99
N ALA A 655 -4.33 -22.60 20.00
CA ALA A 655 -3.92 -21.70 21.08
C ALA A 655 -3.81 -22.45 22.41
N LEU A 656 -2.75 -22.18 23.17
CA LEU A 656 -2.53 -22.83 24.47
C LEU A 656 -1.78 -21.96 25.46
N ARG A 657 -1.78 -22.43 26.71
CA ARG A 657 -0.85 -21.99 27.76
C ARG A 657 0.39 -22.88 27.77
N LEU A 658 1.55 -22.23 27.83
CA LEU A 658 2.82 -22.91 28.04
C LEU A 658 2.98 -23.34 29.52
N PRO A 659 3.82 -24.35 29.82
CA PRO A 659 4.07 -24.75 31.21
C PRO A 659 4.61 -23.60 32.07
N ASP A 660 4.13 -23.48 33.31
CA ASP A 660 4.54 -22.41 34.24
C ASP A 660 6.06 -22.37 34.46
N ALA A 661 6.72 -23.54 34.45
CA ALA A 661 8.17 -23.67 34.57
C ALA A 661 8.97 -22.86 33.53
N VAL A 662 8.39 -22.58 32.35
CA VAL A 662 9.00 -21.72 31.32
C VAL A 662 9.20 -20.30 31.85
N PHE A 663 8.24 -19.78 32.61
CA PHE A 663 8.24 -18.41 33.12
C PHE A 663 8.91 -18.30 34.49
N GLU A 664 8.81 -19.34 35.32
CA GLU A 664 9.55 -19.45 36.59
C GLU A 664 11.06 -19.42 36.34
N ALA A 665 11.54 -20.10 35.29
CA ALA A 665 12.97 -20.14 34.93
C ALA A 665 13.55 -18.75 34.59
N VAL A 666 12.71 -17.79 34.22
CA VAL A 666 13.12 -16.41 33.89
C VAL A 666 12.56 -15.38 34.86
N ASN A 667 11.98 -15.81 35.99
CA ASN A 667 11.33 -14.95 37.00
C ASN A 667 10.29 -13.98 36.40
N SER A 668 9.53 -14.40 35.38
CA SER A 668 8.44 -13.58 34.80
C SER A 668 7.11 -13.90 35.47
N SER A 669 6.49 -12.90 36.10
CA SER A 669 5.19 -13.05 36.77
C SER A 669 3.99 -12.81 35.86
N HIS A 670 4.17 -12.11 34.73
CA HIS A 670 3.07 -11.71 33.84
C HIS A 670 2.25 -12.91 33.35
N TYR A 671 2.90 -13.89 32.72
CA TYR A 671 2.23 -15.07 32.16
C TYR A 671 1.63 -16.00 33.22
N LEU A 672 2.28 -16.09 34.39
CA LEU A 672 1.79 -16.87 35.54
C LEU A 672 0.50 -16.28 36.13
N GLN A 673 0.29 -14.98 35.98
CA GLN A 673 -0.86 -14.26 36.53
C GLN A 673 -2.00 -14.07 35.51
N LEU A 674 -1.78 -14.36 34.23
CA LEU A 674 -2.85 -14.31 33.22
C LEU A 674 -4.00 -15.24 33.63
N PRO A 675 -5.27 -14.81 33.48
CA PRO A 675 -6.42 -15.68 33.69
C PRO A 675 -6.32 -17.00 32.92
N ARG A 676 -6.82 -18.08 33.53
CA ARG A 676 -6.63 -19.46 33.04
C ARG A 676 -7.19 -19.74 31.66
N ASP A 677 -8.18 -18.96 31.20
CA ASP A 677 -8.77 -19.09 29.87
C ASP A 677 -7.93 -18.43 28.78
N ARG A 678 -6.90 -17.65 29.13
CA ARG A 678 -6.06 -16.94 28.16
C ARG A 678 -4.88 -17.79 27.69
N PRO A 679 -4.71 -17.98 26.37
CA PRO A 679 -3.51 -18.58 25.81
C PRO A 679 -2.31 -17.64 25.91
N HIS A 680 -1.11 -18.22 25.91
CA HIS A 680 0.15 -17.50 25.82
C HIS A 680 0.61 -17.38 24.36
N VAL A 681 0.41 -18.47 23.60
CA VAL A 681 0.82 -18.55 22.20
C VAL A 681 -0.29 -19.13 21.32
N ILE A 682 -0.22 -18.81 20.02
CA ILE A 682 -1.04 -19.41 18.97
C ILE A 682 -0.13 -19.98 17.88
N TYR A 683 -0.44 -21.19 17.41
CA TYR A 683 0.21 -21.86 16.29
C TYR A 683 -0.68 -21.79 15.06
N GLU A 684 -0.10 -21.43 13.94
CA GLU A 684 -0.78 -21.28 12.66
C GLU A 684 0.11 -21.76 11.51
N TYR A 685 -0.50 -21.90 10.35
CA TYR A 685 0.20 -22.20 9.12
C TYR A 685 -0.33 -21.33 7.97
N ALA A 686 0.49 -21.18 6.93
CA ALA A 686 0.08 -20.57 5.68
C ALA A 686 0.66 -21.32 4.46
N SER A 687 -0.18 -21.53 3.47
CA SER A 687 0.14 -22.13 2.17
C SER A 687 0.87 -21.17 1.22
N THR A 688 1.68 -20.25 1.76
CA THR A 688 2.39 -19.19 1.04
C THR A 688 3.69 -18.82 1.77
N PRO A 689 4.76 -18.39 1.08
CA PRO A 689 5.99 -18.01 1.74
C PRO A 689 5.89 -16.64 2.44
N PHE A 690 6.37 -16.56 3.68
CA PHE A 690 6.53 -15.29 4.42
C PHE A 690 7.96 -14.72 4.38
N LEU A 691 8.94 -15.53 3.99
CA LEU A 691 10.33 -15.11 3.75
C LEU A 691 10.68 -15.30 2.27
N PRO A 692 11.66 -14.53 1.75
CA PRO A 692 12.15 -14.72 0.39
C PRO A 692 12.56 -16.17 0.14
N SER A 693 12.07 -16.75 -0.95
CA SER A 693 12.28 -18.15 -1.28
C SER A 693 12.78 -18.35 -2.71
N SER A 694 13.38 -19.52 -2.96
CA SER A 694 13.81 -19.88 -4.31
C SER A 694 12.62 -19.96 -5.27
N PRO A 695 12.77 -19.43 -6.51
CA PRO A 695 11.77 -19.66 -7.54
C PRO A 695 11.67 -21.16 -7.81
N ASN A 696 10.44 -21.66 -8.03
CA ASN A 696 10.10 -23.05 -8.34
C ASN A 696 9.96 -24.04 -7.17
N VAL A 697 9.78 -23.56 -5.94
CA VAL A 697 9.47 -24.43 -4.79
C VAL A 697 8.12 -24.03 -4.19
N SER A 698 7.20 -24.99 -4.08
CA SER A 698 5.97 -24.80 -3.29
C SER A 698 6.31 -24.82 -1.80
N ILE A 699 5.82 -23.83 -1.06
CA ILE A 699 6.19 -23.62 0.34
C ILE A 699 4.97 -23.70 1.24
N MET A 700 5.16 -24.40 2.35
CA MET A 700 4.30 -24.34 3.51
C MET A 700 5.03 -23.58 4.61
N ALA A 701 4.48 -22.44 5.04
CA ALA A 701 4.96 -21.72 6.20
C ALA A 701 4.17 -22.17 7.43
N ALA A 702 4.84 -22.27 8.58
CA ALA A 702 4.18 -22.39 9.87
C ALA A 702 4.79 -21.39 10.84
N PHE A 703 3.99 -20.93 11.79
CA PHE A 703 4.42 -19.87 12.69
C PHE A 703 3.76 -19.98 14.06
N VAL A 704 4.44 -19.40 15.04
CA VAL A 704 3.97 -19.30 16.42
C VAL A 704 4.02 -17.85 16.85
N ALA A 705 2.93 -17.37 17.45
CA ALA A 705 2.81 -15.99 17.91
C ALA A 705 2.67 -15.92 19.42
N VAL A 706 3.20 -14.85 20.01
CA VAL A 706 2.85 -14.42 21.37
C VAL A 706 1.59 -13.55 21.30
N VAL A 707 0.53 -13.96 21.98
CA VAL A 707 -0.81 -13.32 21.90
C VAL A 707 -1.24 -12.54 23.15
N GLN A 708 -0.45 -12.62 24.22
CA GLN A 708 -0.62 -11.80 25.43
C GLN A 708 0.72 -11.19 25.87
N PRO A 709 1.41 -10.43 24.99
CA PRO A 709 2.73 -9.90 25.29
C PRO A 709 2.74 -8.98 26.52
N GLU A 710 3.81 -9.08 27.30
CA GLU A 710 4.09 -8.22 28.46
C GLU A 710 4.67 -6.88 28.01
N ALA A 711 5.64 -6.91 27.09
CA ALA A 711 6.33 -5.73 26.61
C ALA A 711 5.45 -4.93 25.65
N THR A 712 5.50 -3.61 25.78
CA THR A 712 4.80 -2.67 24.90
C THR A 712 5.77 -1.79 24.13
N GLY A 713 5.31 -1.36 22.96
CA GLY A 713 5.95 -0.38 22.11
C GLY A 713 5.36 1.02 22.26
N TYR A 714 5.72 1.89 21.32
CA TYR A 714 5.14 3.22 21.17
C TYR A 714 5.14 3.72 19.71
N VAL A 715 4.32 4.74 19.45
CA VAL A 715 4.25 5.53 18.22
C VAL A 715 4.48 6.99 18.59
N THR A 716 5.44 7.66 17.96
CA THR A 716 5.69 9.10 18.16
C THR A 716 5.92 9.80 16.83
N LEU A 717 5.82 11.14 16.81
CA LEU A 717 6.06 11.91 15.59
C LEU A 717 7.53 11.83 15.15
N ASN A 718 7.77 11.71 13.85
CA ASN A 718 9.08 12.01 13.29
C ASN A 718 9.24 13.52 13.08
N THR A 719 8.30 14.10 12.32
CA THR A 719 8.24 15.51 11.96
C THR A 719 6.86 16.10 12.25
N SER A 720 6.66 17.39 11.99
CA SER A 720 5.35 18.05 12.02
C SER A 720 4.58 17.93 10.70
N ASP A 721 5.12 17.25 9.69
CA ASP A 721 4.43 17.03 8.42
C ASP A 721 3.54 15.79 8.53
N TYR A 722 2.25 15.96 8.24
CA TYR A 722 1.27 14.88 8.31
C TYR A 722 1.52 13.77 7.28
N ARG A 723 2.35 14.04 6.27
CA ARG A 723 2.72 13.08 5.21
C ARG A 723 3.85 12.15 5.63
N ASP A 724 4.66 12.56 6.61
CA ASP A 724 5.77 11.76 7.09
C ASP A 724 5.27 10.63 7.98
N ALA A 725 5.86 9.45 7.82
CA ALA A 725 5.54 8.31 8.68
C ALA A 725 5.94 8.60 10.14
N PRO A 726 5.16 8.14 11.12
CA PRO A 726 5.55 8.24 12.53
C PRO A 726 6.73 7.29 12.82
N LEU A 727 7.46 7.58 13.90
CA LEU A 727 8.44 6.66 14.45
C LEU A 727 7.69 5.60 15.28
N ILE A 728 7.87 4.34 14.91
CA ILE A 728 7.22 3.19 15.55
C ILE A 728 8.29 2.34 16.20
N ARG A 729 8.17 2.07 17.50
CA ARG A 729 8.92 1.01 18.17
C ARG A 729 7.91 -0.04 18.62
N SER A 730 8.04 -1.27 18.18
CA SER A 730 7.13 -2.36 18.55
C SER A 730 7.54 -3.05 19.84
N ASN A 731 8.84 -3.12 20.14
CA ASN A 731 9.39 -3.80 21.32
C ASN A 731 9.05 -5.29 21.41
N TYR A 732 9.00 -5.98 20.26
CA TYR A 732 8.76 -7.43 20.19
C TYR A 732 9.76 -8.23 21.03
N TYR A 733 9.26 -9.24 21.73
CA TYR A 733 10.01 -10.08 22.68
C TYR A 733 10.79 -9.26 23.73
N GLY A 734 10.27 -8.11 24.12
CA GLY A 734 10.99 -7.14 24.96
C GLY A 734 11.11 -7.52 26.44
N SER A 735 10.28 -8.44 26.93
CA SER A 735 10.39 -8.98 28.28
C SER A 735 11.07 -10.36 28.28
N ALA A 736 11.63 -10.75 29.42
CA ALA A 736 12.17 -12.09 29.60
C ALA A 736 11.09 -13.17 29.43
N GLY A 737 9.85 -12.88 29.84
CA GLY A 737 8.70 -13.76 29.65
C GLY A 737 8.32 -13.90 28.18
N ASP A 738 8.26 -12.80 27.43
CA ASP A 738 7.92 -12.82 26.00
C ASP A 738 8.96 -13.62 25.19
N LYS A 739 10.24 -13.40 25.51
CA LYS A 739 11.35 -14.14 24.91
C LYS A 739 11.28 -15.64 25.24
N ALA A 740 11.01 -16.00 26.49
CA ALA A 740 10.86 -17.40 26.90
C ALA A 740 9.66 -18.06 26.19
N ALA A 741 8.53 -17.35 26.08
CA ALA A 741 7.33 -17.84 25.41
C ALA A 741 7.59 -18.15 23.94
N ILE A 742 8.18 -17.22 23.19
CA ILE A 742 8.44 -17.46 21.77
C ILE A 742 9.49 -18.55 21.55
N GLN A 743 10.55 -18.62 22.37
CA GLN A 743 11.58 -19.65 22.21
C GLN A 743 11.03 -21.05 22.47
N TYR A 744 10.22 -21.21 23.52
CA TYR A 744 9.56 -22.48 23.81
C TYR A 744 8.57 -22.84 22.70
N GLY A 745 7.71 -21.90 22.32
CA GLY A 745 6.72 -22.09 21.26
C GLY A 745 7.37 -22.45 19.92
N TYR A 746 8.49 -21.83 19.57
CA TYR A 746 9.20 -22.11 18.34
C TYR A 746 9.74 -23.54 18.31
N LYS A 747 10.35 -24.01 19.40
CA LYS A 747 10.82 -25.40 19.49
C LYS A 747 9.65 -26.40 19.38
N GLN A 748 8.55 -26.12 20.06
CA GLN A 748 7.34 -26.95 20.01
C GLN A 748 6.70 -26.94 18.60
N LEU A 749 6.68 -25.81 17.91
CA LEU A 749 6.23 -25.73 16.52
C LEU A 749 7.07 -26.63 15.61
N ARG A 750 8.39 -26.63 15.77
CA ARG A 750 9.27 -27.52 14.99
C ARG A 750 8.94 -28.99 15.25
N GLU A 751 8.71 -29.38 16.51
CA GLU A 751 8.30 -30.74 16.86
C GLU A 751 6.97 -31.14 16.19
N ILE A 752 5.98 -30.25 16.19
CA ILE A 752 4.69 -30.46 15.51
C ILE A 752 4.91 -30.67 14.01
N MET A 753 5.68 -29.79 13.36
CA MET A 753 5.92 -29.81 11.92
C MET A 753 6.73 -31.03 11.46
N HIS A 754 7.56 -31.62 12.33
CA HIS A 754 8.28 -32.88 12.06
C HIS A 754 7.55 -34.15 12.52
N SER A 755 6.29 -34.04 12.97
CA SER A 755 5.51 -35.21 13.39
C SER A 755 5.19 -36.15 12.21
N ASP A 756 5.03 -37.44 12.51
CA ASP A 756 4.67 -38.47 11.53
C ASP A 756 3.40 -38.11 10.75
N ALA A 757 2.44 -37.45 11.41
CA ALA A 757 1.18 -37.00 10.82
C ALA A 757 1.36 -35.99 9.67
N LEU A 758 2.43 -35.18 9.70
CA LEU A 758 2.69 -34.14 8.70
C LEU A 758 3.74 -34.54 7.66
N SER A 759 4.52 -35.60 7.93
CA SER A 759 5.54 -36.14 7.01
C SER A 759 5.06 -36.42 5.57
N PRO A 760 3.80 -36.80 5.28
CA PRO A 760 3.35 -36.99 3.90
C PRO A 760 3.13 -35.67 3.13
N PHE A 761 3.05 -34.55 3.83
CA PHE A 761 2.69 -33.24 3.30
C PHE A 761 3.87 -32.26 3.24
N LEU A 762 4.94 -32.55 3.98
CA LEU A 762 6.11 -31.69 4.13
C LEU A 762 7.38 -32.41 3.65
N GLY A 763 8.20 -31.68 2.91
CA GLY A 763 9.53 -32.07 2.48
C GLY A 763 10.62 -31.48 3.37
N GLU A 764 11.67 -30.94 2.76
CA GLU A 764 12.79 -30.33 3.48
C GLU A 764 12.37 -29.09 4.28
N GLU A 765 12.91 -28.95 5.50
CA GLU A 765 12.86 -27.70 6.26
C GLU A 765 13.83 -26.68 5.63
N LEU A 766 13.27 -25.67 4.97
CA LEU A 766 13.98 -24.62 4.24
C LEU A 766 14.45 -23.50 5.17
N PHE A 767 13.62 -23.14 6.15
CA PHE A 767 13.96 -22.15 7.17
C PHE A 767 13.44 -22.60 8.55
N PRO A 768 14.26 -22.51 9.60
CA PRO A 768 15.65 -22.05 9.61
C PRO A 768 16.65 -23.15 9.20
N GLY A 769 16.14 -24.35 8.94
CA GLY A 769 16.90 -25.48 8.44
C GLY A 769 17.27 -26.45 9.56
N LYS A 770 17.31 -27.74 9.21
CA LYS A 770 17.52 -28.85 10.14
C LYS A 770 18.81 -28.78 10.98
N ASN A 771 19.81 -28.02 10.52
CA ASN A 771 21.11 -27.90 11.20
C ASN A 771 21.11 -26.82 12.30
N VAL A 772 20.07 -25.98 12.39
CA VAL A 772 19.93 -24.96 13.43
C VAL A 772 19.38 -25.59 14.70
N THR A 773 20.27 -26.05 15.58
CA THR A 773 19.89 -26.82 16.80
C THR A 773 20.32 -26.17 18.11
N LEU A 774 21.30 -25.26 18.08
CA LEU A 774 21.75 -24.54 19.27
C LEU A 774 20.76 -23.41 19.60
N ASP A 775 20.52 -23.18 20.90
CA ASP A 775 19.57 -22.15 21.37
C ASP A 775 19.90 -20.74 20.89
N LEU A 776 21.19 -20.42 20.71
CA LEU A 776 21.64 -19.15 20.15
C LEU A 776 21.27 -19.02 18.67
N ASP A 777 21.45 -20.08 17.89
CA ASP A 777 21.12 -20.08 16.46
C ASP A 777 19.61 -20.10 16.25
N ILE A 778 18.86 -20.82 17.10
CA ILE A 778 17.40 -20.78 17.15
C ILE A 778 16.92 -19.37 17.48
N TRP A 779 17.56 -18.67 18.42
CA TRP A 779 17.21 -17.29 18.72
C TRP A 779 17.46 -16.36 17.53
N ALA A 780 18.60 -16.50 16.84
CA ALA A 780 18.89 -15.73 15.64
C ALA A 780 17.85 -16.00 14.53
N ALA A 781 17.46 -17.26 14.35
CA ALA A 781 16.37 -17.64 13.44
C ALA A 781 15.03 -17.03 13.85
N ILE A 782 14.70 -17.03 15.15
CA ILE A 782 13.48 -16.41 15.66
C ILE A 782 13.44 -14.92 15.31
N GLN A 783 14.56 -14.22 15.52
CA GLN A 783 14.70 -12.80 15.19
C GLN A 783 14.53 -12.56 13.68
N GLN A 784 15.20 -13.35 12.84
CA GLN A 784 15.13 -13.23 11.38
C GLN A 784 13.73 -13.56 10.82
N GLY A 785 13.06 -14.55 11.41
CA GLY A 785 11.69 -14.95 11.06
C GLY A 785 10.61 -14.09 11.72
N ALA A 786 10.96 -13.09 12.53
CA ALA A 786 10.01 -12.31 13.30
C ALA A 786 9.17 -11.39 12.40
N GLN A 787 7.85 -11.49 12.48
CA GLN A 787 6.92 -10.68 11.72
C GLN A 787 5.70 -10.28 12.56
N SER A 788 4.96 -9.30 12.07
CA SER A 788 3.75 -8.76 12.67
C SER A 788 2.50 -9.47 12.12
N PHE A 789 1.49 -9.72 12.96
CA PHE A 789 0.13 -10.04 12.50
C PHE A 789 -0.62 -8.83 11.93
N HIS A 790 -0.04 -7.64 12.03
CA HIS A 790 -0.66 -6.36 11.73
C HIS A 790 -1.84 -6.03 12.65
N HIS A 791 -1.82 -6.52 13.90
CA HIS A 791 -2.85 -6.37 14.94
C HIS A 791 -2.59 -5.20 15.90
N ALA A 792 -1.95 -4.12 15.41
CA ALA A 792 -1.62 -2.95 16.22
C ALA A 792 -2.84 -2.37 16.98
N LEU A 793 -2.68 -2.14 18.30
CA LEU A 793 -3.72 -1.59 19.20
C LEU A 793 -3.12 -0.83 20.41
N GLY A 794 -3.98 -0.14 21.16
CA GLY A 794 -3.67 0.36 22.51
C GLY A 794 -3.05 1.74 22.65
N THR A 795 -2.73 2.39 21.54
CA THR A 795 -1.99 3.67 21.52
C THR A 795 -2.76 4.91 21.99
N VAL A 796 -4.07 4.79 22.17
CA VAL A 796 -4.97 5.82 22.69
C VAL A 796 -6.01 5.14 23.60
N ALA A 797 -5.54 4.30 24.52
CA ALA A 797 -6.40 3.37 25.26
C ALA A 797 -7.43 4.03 26.19
N LEU A 798 -8.60 3.39 26.30
CA LEU A 798 -9.57 3.65 27.37
C LEU A 798 -8.96 3.43 28.76
N GLY A 799 -9.41 4.23 29.73
CA GLY A 799 -8.88 4.21 31.10
C GLY A 799 -7.53 4.93 31.23
N THR A 800 -6.77 5.06 30.14
CA THR A 800 -5.46 5.73 30.10
C THR A 800 -5.58 7.12 29.48
N VAL A 801 -5.76 7.19 28.15
CA VAL A 801 -5.90 8.45 27.39
C VAL A 801 -7.36 8.88 27.28
N LEU A 802 -8.27 7.91 27.18
CA LEU A 802 -9.70 8.16 27.04
C LEU A 802 -10.45 7.91 28.35
N ASP A 803 -11.53 8.65 28.58
CA ASP A 803 -12.50 8.34 29.63
C ASP A 803 -13.43 7.18 29.22
N ARG A 804 -14.30 6.74 30.15
CA ARG A 804 -15.24 5.63 29.92
C ARG A 804 -16.24 5.88 28.78
N ASP A 805 -16.45 7.13 28.40
CA ASP A 805 -17.34 7.57 27.32
C ASP A 805 -16.54 7.87 26.05
N TRP A 806 -15.33 7.33 25.89
CA TRP A 806 -14.50 7.41 24.68
C TRP A 806 -13.93 8.81 24.40
N ARG A 807 -14.08 9.77 25.31
CA ARG A 807 -13.56 11.13 25.14
C ARG A 807 -12.09 11.20 25.51
N VAL A 808 -11.34 12.00 24.77
CA VAL A 808 -9.96 12.33 25.17
C VAL A 808 -10.02 13.10 26.49
N LYS A 809 -9.36 12.59 27.53
CA LYS A 809 -9.46 13.15 28.87
C LYS A 809 -9.09 14.63 28.88
N GLY A 810 -9.92 15.44 29.53
CA GLY A 810 -9.72 16.90 29.63
C GLY A 810 -10.12 17.71 28.39
N LEU A 811 -10.57 17.07 27.31
CA LEU A 811 -11.00 17.74 26.09
C LEU A 811 -12.50 17.54 25.81
N LYS A 812 -13.06 18.42 24.98
CA LYS A 812 -14.46 18.39 24.53
C LYS A 812 -14.54 18.28 23.02
N GLY A 813 -15.61 17.66 22.53
CA GLY A 813 -15.88 17.51 21.10
C GLY A 813 -14.89 16.59 20.38
N ILE A 814 -14.16 15.73 21.10
CA ILE A 814 -13.24 14.77 20.49
C ILE A 814 -13.28 13.40 21.21
N ARG A 815 -13.38 12.34 20.40
CA ARG A 815 -13.33 10.94 20.83
C ARG A 815 -12.41 10.12 19.95
N VAL A 816 -11.99 8.96 20.47
CA VAL A 816 -11.25 7.96 19.69
C VAL A 816 -11.93 6.60 19.85
N VAL A 817 -12.10 5.89 18.73
CA VAL A 817 -12.75 4.57 18.66
C VAL A 817 -11.93 3.60 17.80
N GLY A 818 -12.14 2.31 17.98
CA GLY A 818 -11.43 1.25 17.25
C GLY A 818 -10.18 0.75 17.98
N SER A 819 -9.23 0.16 17.24
CA SER A 819 -8.10 -0.58 17.84
C SER A 819 -7.19 0.28 18.71
N ALA A 820 -7.03 1.57 18.39
CA ALA A 820 -6.26 2.50 19.23
C ALA A 820 -6.82 2.60 20.66
N ALA A 821 -8.14 2.45 20.83
CA ALA A 821 -8.83 2.60 22.11
C ALA A 821 -8.85 1.31 22.97
N MET A 822 -8.45 0.17 22.42
CA MET A 822 -8.45 -1.12 23.13
C MET A 822 -7.34 -1.17 24.19
N PRO A 823 -7.64 -1.38 25.49
CA PRO A 823 -6.62 -1.32 26.54
C PRO A 823 -5.55 -2.44 26.50
N ARG A 824 -5.96 -3.64 26.09
CA ARG A 824 -5.13 -4.86 26.06
C ARG A 824 -5.39 -5.65 24.79
N PRO A 825 -4.46 -6.50 24.33
CA PRO A 825 -4.71 -7.34 23.17
C PRO A 825 -5.78 -8.42 23.44
N PRO A 826 -6.73 -8.65 22.52
CA PRO A 826 -7.55 -9.86 22.53
C PRO A 826 -6.68 -11.09 22.34
N THR A 827 -7.15 -12.28 22.69
CA THR A 827 -6.34 -13.51 22.53
C THR A 827 -6.44 -14.12 21.13
N CYS A 828 -6.92 -13.35 20.15
CA CYS A 828 -7.12 -13.79 18.76
C CYS A 828 -7.12 -12.57 17.81
N MET A 829 -7.39 -12.74 16.51
CA MET A 829 -7.38 -11.66 15.52
C MET A 829 -8.27 -10.48 15.91
N THR A 830 -7.80 -9.25 15.65
CA THR A 830 -8.43 -8.01 16.16
C THR A 830 -9.62 -7.51 15.33
N GLN A 831 -9.98 -8.20 14.24
CA GLN A 831 -11.09 -7.79 13.39
C GLN A 831 -12.42 -7.78 14.16
N ALA A 832 -12.81 -8.90 14.78
CA ALA A 832 -14.10 -8.97 15.45
C ALA A 832 -14.21 -7.94 16.58
N PRO A 833 -13.21 -7.81 17.49
CA PRO A 833 -13.24 -6.78 18.53
C PRO A 833 -13.35 -5.37 17.96
N SER A 834 -12.74 -5.08 16.81
CA SER A 834 -12.84 -3.75 16.17
C SER A 834 -14.26 -3.38 15.76
N TYR A 835 -15.07 -4.34 15.30
CA TYR A 835 -16.49 -4.12 15.00
C TYR A 835 -17.32 -3.97 16.29
N ALA A 836 -17.16 -4.88 17.24
CA ALA A 836 -17.97 -4.89 18.47
C ALA A 836 -17.72 -3.65 19.35
N VAL A 837 -16.44 -3.27 19.53
CA VAL A 837 -16.04 -2.05 20.25
C VAL A 837 -16.63 -0.80 19.60
N ALA A 838 -16.64 -0.72 18.28
CA ALA A 838 -17.21 0.42 17.58
C ALA A 838 -18.73 0.50 17.73
N HIS A 839 -19.43 -0.64 17.72
CA HIS A 839 -20.86 -0.69 18.00
C HIS A 839 -21.17 -0.22 19.42
N ARG A 840 -20.41 -0.72 20.42
CA ARG A 840 -20.50 -0.27 21.81
C ARG A 840 -20.24 1.23 21.94
N ALA A 841 -19.17 1.73 21.32
CA ALA A 841 -18.81 3.15 21.35
C ALA A 841 -19.92 4.03 20.78
N ALA A 842 -20.51 3.64 19.64
CA ALA A 842 -21.62 4.39 19.07
C ALA A 842 -22.84 4.46 20.00
N LEU A 843 -23.18 3.37 20.70
CA LEU A 843 -24.25 3.38 21.71
C LEU A 843 -23.94 4.30 22.89
N ASP A 844 -22.71 4.25 23.38
CA ASP A 844 -22.26 5.09 24.49
C ASP A 844 -22.26 6.58 24.11
N ILE A 845 -21.83 6.92 22.88
CA ILE A 845 -21.88 8.28 22.32
C ILE A 845 -23.32 8.77 22.25
N ILE A 846 -24.22 8.00 21.65
CA ILE A 846 -25.65 8.35 21.55
C ILE A 846 -26.24 8.61 22.94
N ARG A 847 -25.94 7.75 23.92
CA ARG A 847 -26.42 7.91 25.30
C ARG A 847 -25.86 9.18 25.94
N ALA A 848 -24.56 9.40 25.84
CA ALA A 848 -23.89 10.54 26.47
C ALA A 848 -24.39 11.88 25.89
N ASP A 849 -24.65 11.93 24.58
CA ASP A 849 -25.04 13.16 23.90
C ASP A 849 -26.55 13.42 24.02
N SER A 850 -27.36 12.36 24.12
CA SER A 850 -28.79 12.49 24.46
C SER A 850 -29.03 13.08 25.85
N LEU A 851 -28.08 12.88 26.77
CA LEU A 851 -28.11 13.47 28.12
C LEU A 851 -27.61 14.92 28.15
N ALA A 852 -26.75 15.32 27.20
CA ALA A 852 -26.26 16.70 27.08
C ALA A 852 -27.28 17.67 26.44
N HIS A 853 -28.30 17.13 25.77
CA HIS A 853 -29.41 17.88 25.16
C HIS A 853 -30.69 17.95 26.01
N ARG A 854 -30.66 17.39 27.24
CA ARG A 854 -31.66 17.63 28.29
C ARG A 854 -31.07 18.57 29.32
#